data_AF-A0A257Y6K2-F1
#
_entry.id   AF-A0A257Y6K2-F1
#
_cell.length_a   1.000
_cell.length_b   1.000
_cell.length_c   1.000
_cell.angle_alpha   90.00
_cell.angle_beta   90.00
_cell.angle_gamma   90.00
#
_symmetry.space_group_name_H-M   'P 1'
#
loop_
_entity.id
_entity.type
_entity.pdbx_description
1 polymer ?
#
loop_
_entity_poly.entity_id
_entity_poly.type
_entity_poly.pdbx_seq_one_letter_code
_entity_poly.pdbx_strand_id
1 'polypeptide(L)'
;MTDSSEGVVIADGATGEKLVLLGVTIAELSSKNFEFTFTEVREDHLDNQLGITVPDSQIIDFDIAIAGGGTVTGGSGSTAGGGTGGTGGDSGGGTGTGGETGTGGETGSGHVGDGAATVTTITWAWGTNTVLNFDTALDKLDFGWFSADNFTVAEVAGSVVISIPSNNQTYTLTGVTLADLSLANIVAKDASAVSEWTDALSGTTGSGGTGTGGTGGTGTGGTGSGGTGNSGTGDSGTGGTGSGDTGSGGTGTGGDTTIYADPWSATKVYNGGDLASENGIVYKASWWTQGSDPATNHGTEGSGEVWTFVGYLDSTPVVPNAPEDLFAASTTDTSTVLVWDAATVSGVGTVTGYSIYMNGVLIATTADTHYKVADLDASTSYDFTVVAIDEAGTSSATSPLHVTTGLAGSSDALDQDFSPYVDMSLSTSQDLLAIAKNSGVLDFTLAFMLSSGTDQIGWQGTGTIENDTLWNGSTMLAQIESIQAAGGNITVSFGGANGQEAALTATSAAKLTAEYQSVIDRYHVNSLDFDIEGAAVLDQANPDLTISFTLPVLPTGLTQDGINLLKQAAADGVHIDVVNIMAMDYGASVDSGDMGKDAISAAIATLAQLKEIGIDAKLGITPMIGINDVSSEVFTLQDAQELLDYADGNPDIARLAMWSLGRDNGSTVGVVSPLGSGVEQTAYEFSHIFGNF
;
A
#
# COMPACT_ATOMS: atom_id res chain seq x y z
N MET A 1 -11.69 23.54 25.85
CA MET A 1 -12.26 23.75 27.20
C MET A 1 -12.21 25.23 27.56
N THR A 2 -13.27 25.81 28.16
CA THR A 2 -13.30 27.25 28.54
C THR A 2 -14.06 27.50 29.85
N ASP A 3 -13.55 28.38 30.71
CA ASP A 3 -14.26 28.82 31.93
C ASP A 3 -15.46 29.72 31.57
N SER A 4 -16.57 29.56 32.28
CA SER A 4 -17.76 30.42 32.18
C SER A 4 -18.22 30.87 33.56
N SER A 5 -19.20 31.79 33.62
CA SER A 5 -19.79 32.26 34.89
C SER A 5 -20.54 31.17 35.67
N GLU A 6 -20.88 30.05 35.03
CA GLU A 6 -21.62 28.94 35.65
C GLU A 6 -20.71 27.73 35.95
N GLY A 7 -19.50 27.65 35.37
CA GLY A 7 -18.54 26.56 35.52
C GLY A 7 -17.70 26.30 34.25
N VAL A 8 -16.93 25.21 34.21
CA VAL A 8 -16.13 24.83 33.02
C VAL A 8 -17.03 24.29 31.93
N VAL A 9 -16.87 24.79 30.71
CA VAL A 9 -17.51 24.25 29.51
C VAL A 9 -16.49 23.44 28.71
N ILE A 10 -16.77 22.16 28.53
CA ILE A 10 -16.09 21.27 27.59
C ILE A 10 -17.02 21.14 26.38
N ALA A 11 -16.55 21.55 25.21
CA ALA A 11 -17.36 21.59 24.02
C ALA A 11 -16.63 20.88 22.89
N ASP A 12 -17.37 20.08 22.13
CA ASP A 12 -16.90 19.53 20.87
C ASP A 12 -17.08 20.59 19.77
N GLY A 13 -15.98 20.92 19.09
CA GLY A 13 -15.96 21.95 18.05
C GLY A 13 -16.64 21.53 16.75
N ALA A 14 -16.78 20.23 16.50
CA ALA A 14 -17.38 19.68 15.28
C ALA A 14 -18.90 19.52 15.40
N THR A 15 -19.37 19.00 16.54
CA THR A 15 -20.81 18.74 16.78
C THR A 15 -21.51 19.89 17.49
N GLY A 16 -20.76 20.78 18.17
CA GLY A 16 -21.31 21.87 18.96
C GLY A 16 -21.94 21.45 20.29
N GLU A 17 -21.86 20.16 20.64
CA GLU A 17 -22.30 19.62 21.91
C GLU A 17 -21.45 20.17 23.06
N LYS A 18 -22.08 20.37 24.23
CA LYS A 18 -21.45 21.02 25.39
C LYS A 18 -21.76 20.28 26.67
N LEU A 19 -20.72 19.92 27.40
CA LEU A 19 -20.76 19.50 28.78
C LEU A 19 -20.36 20.68 29.68
N VAL A 20 -21.21 21.04 30.64
CA VAL A 20 -20.93 22.11 31.60
C VAL A 20 -20.75 21.52 33.00
N LEU A 21 -19.54 21.66 33.55
CA LEU A 21 -19.19 21.26 34.90
C LEU A 21 -19.45 22.42 35.87
N LEU A 22 -20.63 22.43 36.48
CA LEU A 22 -21.10 23.54 37.31
C LEU A 22 -20.23 23.72 38.56
N GLY A 23 -19.83 24.97 38.83
CA GLY A 23 -19.08 25.35 40.03
C GLY A 23 -17.63 24.84 40.09
N VAL A 24 -17.09 24.33 38.99
CA VAL A 24 -15.68 23.94 38.81
C VAL A 24 -14.99 24.97 37.92
N THR A 25 -13.70 25.21 38.15
CA THR A 25 -12.84 26.02 37.26
C THR A 25 -11.80 25.15 36.55
N ILE A 26 -11.29 25.60 35.39
CA ILE A 26 -10.28 24.83 34.63
C ILE A 26 -9.04 24.55 35.49
N ALA A 27 -8.65 25.48 36.36
CA ALA A 27 -7.48 25.32 37.24
C ALA A 27 -7.63 24.20 38.29
N GLU A 28 -8.85 23.71 38.51
CA GLU A 28 -9.15 22.60 39.43
C GLU A 28 -9.20 21.24 38.72
N LEU A 29 -9.06 21.22 37.39
CA LEU A 29 -9.04 20.02 36.57
C LEU A 29 -7.61 19.61 36.22
N SER A 30 -7.34 18.31 36.25
CA SER A 30 -6.05 17.71 35.90
C SER A 30 -6.24 16.34 35.26
N SER A 31 -5.16 15.69 34.83
CA SER A 31 -5.23 14.35 34.21
C SER A 31 -5.92 13.31 35.09
N LYS A 32 -5.98 13.51 36.42
CA LYS A 32 -6.70 12.61 37.34
C LYS A 32 -8.21 12.62 37.19
N ASN A 33 -8.74 13.60 36.45
CA ASN A 33 -10.17 13.80 36.24
C ASN A 33 -10.65 13.25 34.90
N PHE A 34 -9.73 12.74 34.07
CA PHE A 34 -9.99 12.27 32.71
C PHE A 34 -9.29 10.92 32.51
N GLU A 35 -9.94 10.00 31.81
CA GLU A 35 -9.33 8.78 31.30
C GLU A 35 -9.16 8.96 29.81
N PHE A 36 -7.97 8.63 29.28
CA PHE A 36 -7.67 8.71 27.87
C PHE A 36 -7.09 7.38 27.38
N THR A 37 -7.46 7.00 26.17
CA THR A 37 -6.83 5.91 25.43
C THR A 37 -5.55 6.38 24.74
N PHE A 38 -4.73 5.44 24.30
CA PHE A 38 -3.48 5.75 23.59
C PHE A 38 -3.72 6.63 22.35
N THR A 39 -4.69 6.24 21.51
CA THR A 39 -5.06 6.96 20.28
C THR A 39 -5.48 8.41 20.56
N GLU A 40 -6.31 8.64 21.58
CA GLU A 40 -6.79 9.99 21.92
C GLU A 40 -5.66 10.93 22.38
N VAL A 41 -4.60 10.42 23.03
CA VAL A 41 -3.46 11.24 23.48
C VAL A 41 -2.38 11.37 22.40
N ARG A 42 -2.11 10.30 21.66
CA ARG A 42 -0.94 10.21 20.78
C ARG A 42 -1.22 10.46 19.31
N GLU A 43 -2.41 10.12 18.83
CA GLU A 43 -2.83 10.39 17.44
C GLU A 43 -3.66 11.68 17.38
N ASP A 44 -4.65 11.82 18.26
CA ASP A 44 -5.61 12.94 18.21
C ASP A 44 -5.19 14.16 19.06
N HIS A 45 -4.19 13.99 19.93
CA HIS A 45 -3.67 15.01 20.85
C HIS A 45 -4.76 15.71 21.70
N LEU A 46 -5.79 14.97 22.11
CA LEU A 46 -6.95 15.49 22.81
C LEU A 46 -6.60 16.10 24.19
N ASP A 47 -5.58 15.57 24.86
CA ASP A 47 -5.02 16.09 26.11
C ASP A 47 -4.54 17.55 25.96
N ASN A 48 -3.85 17.85 24.85
CA ASN A 48 -3.39 19.18 24.50
C ASN A 48 -4.56 20.11 24.16
N GLN A 49 -5.59 19.62 23.46
CA GLN A 49 -6.79 20.39 23.15
C GLN A 49 -7.59 20.75 24.41
N LEU A 50 -7.54 19.90 25.44
CA LEU A 50 -8.12 20.16 26.76
C LEU A 50 -7.21 20.97 27.68
N GLY A 51 -5.94 21.18 27.30
CA GLY A 51 -4.95 21.93 28.07
C GLY A 51 -4.46 21.19 29.32
N ILE A 52 -4.51 19.86 29.31
CA ILE A 52 -4.17 18.98 30.44
C ILE A 52 -3.04 18.05 30.01
N THR A 53 -1.94 18.00 30.76
CA THR A 53 -0.86 17.05 30.48
C THR A 53 -1.15 15.70 31.13
N VAL A 54 -1.19 14.64 30.33
CA VAL A 54 -1.47 13.27 30.79
C VAL A 54 -0.15 12.47 30.83
N PRO A 55 0.26 11.93 32.00
CA PRO A 55 1.42 11.04 32.06
C PRO A 55 1.11 9.68 31.44
N ASP A 56 2.06 9.09 30.73
CA ASP A 56 1.91 7.83 29.99
C ASP A 56 1.39 6.67 30.86
N SER A 57 1.75 6.66 32.15
CA SER A 57 1.24 5.71 33.14
C SER A 57 -0.29 5.77 33.41
N GLN A 58 -0.99 6.78 32.87
CA GLN A 58 -2.43 6.98 33.01
C GLN A 58 -3.18 6.79 31.69
N ILE A 59 -2.48 6.45 30.61
CA ILE A 59 -3.05 6.14 29.30
C ILE A 59 -3.46 4.67 29.32
N ILE A 60 -4.71 4.39 28.96
CA ILE A 60 -5.25 3.02 28.96
C ILE A 60 -4.91 2.36 27.61
N ASP A 61 -4.24 1.21 27.68
CA ASP A 61 -3.85 0.41 26.52
C ASP A 61 -4.93 -0.64 26.20
N PHE A 62 -5.23 -0.85 24.92
CA PHE A 62 -6.33 -1.71 24.48
C PHE A 62 -5.84 -3.15 24.22
N ASP A 63 -5.44 -3.84 25.28
CA ASP A 63 -5.14 -5.28 25.21
C ASP A 63 -6.16 -6.10 26.03
N ILE A 64 -7.17 -6.67 25.36
CA ILE A 64 -7.92 -7.82 25.90
C ILE A 64 -7.98 -8.95 24.87
N ALA A 65 -7.42 -10.09 25.26
CA ALA A 65 -7.29 -11.32 24.50
C ALA A 65 -8.62 -12.01 24.15
N ILE A 66 -8.71 -12.55 22.93
CA ILE A 66 -9.63 -13.64 22.58
C ILE A 66 -8.79 -14.86 22.20
N ALA A 67 -9.12 -16.01 22.81
CA ALA A 67 -8.46 -17.28 22.54
C ALA A 67 -8.73 -17.75 21.10
N GLY A 68 -7.71 -17.73 20.24
CA GLY A 68 -7.85 -18.26 18.88
C GLY A 68 -6.87 -17.80 17.80
N GLY A 69 -5.63 -17.43 18.14
CA GLY A 69 -4.47 -17.47 17.24
C GLY A 69 -4.33 -16.38 16.15
N GLY A 70 -3.34 -15.50 16.34
CA GLY A 70 -2.69 -14.75 15.26
C GLY A 70 -2.56 -13.24 15.51
N THR A 71 -1.40 -12.80 16.00
CA THR A 71 -1.02 -11.40 16.24
C THR A 71 -0.39 -10.78 14.99
N VAL A 72 -0.68 -9.51 14.66
CA VAL A 72 0.26 -8.64 13.93
C VAL A 72 0.22 -7.22 14.50
N THR A 73 1.42 -6.74 14.81
CA THR A 73 1.85 -5.46 15.39
C THR A 73 1.86 -4.31 14.39
N GLY A 74 1.46 -3.11 14.83
CA GLY A 74 1.65 -1.85 14.10
C GLY A 74 3.06 -1.28 14.27
N GLY A 75 3.63 -0.78 13.17
CA GLY A 75 4.91 -0.07 13.10
C GLY A 75 4.68 1.42 12.84
N SER A 76 5.30 2.24 13.67
CA SER A 76 5.21 3.70 13.79
C SER A 76 6.10 4.49 12.82
N GLY A 77 5.70 5.75 12.53
CA GLY A 77 6.61 6.87 12.25
C GLY A 77 6.10 7.80 11.13
N SER A 78 6.33 9.11 11.09
CA SER A 78 6.72 10.15 12.04
C SER A 78 6.72 11.49 11.27
N THR A 79 6.21 12.55 11.89
CA THR A 79 6.62 13.98 11.78
C THR A 79 6.35 14.84 10.51
N ALA A 80 5.42 15.78 10.70
CA ALA A 80 5.65 17.24 10.90
C ALA A 80 5.68 18.24 9.72
N GLY A 81 4.90 19.31 9.92
CA GLY A 81 5.08 20.65 9.32
C GLY A 81 3.74 21.21 8.81
N GLY A 82 2.90 21.86 9.63
CA GLY A 82 3.00 23.29 9.95
C GLY A 82 2.60 24.15 8.75
N GLY A 83 1.62 25.05 8.75
CA GLY A 83 0.68 25.53 9.75
C GLY A 83 -0.17 26.64 9.09
N THR A 84 -1.19 27.06 9.83
CA THR A 84 -1.83 28.39 9.79
C THR A 84 -2.54 28.87 8.51
N GLY A 85 -3.87 28.93 8.58
CA GLY A 85 -4.49 30.20 8.95
C GLY A 85 -5.60 30.76 8.03
N GLY A 86 -6.80 30.91 8.62
CA GLY A 86 -7.66 32.09 8.43
C GLY A 86 -8.79 31.93 7.40
N THR A 87 -9.99 31.48 7.78
CA THR A 87 -11.14 32.22 8.36
C THR A 87 -11.82 33.28 7.48
N GLY A 88 -13.14 33.11 7.37
CA GLY A 88 -14.14 34.18 7.22
C GLY A 88 -14.81 34.21 5.84
N GLY A 89 -16.13 34.25 5.70
CA GLY A 89 -17.20 34.41 6.66
C GLY A 89 -18.47 34.86 5.93
N ASP A 90 -19.55 34.14 6.19
CA ASP A 90 -20.90 34.63 6.51
C ASP A 90 -21.78 35.42 5.50
N SER A 91 -23.05 34.95 5.48
CA SER A 91 -24.33 35.69 5.46
C SER A 91 -25.04 36.09 4.15
N GLY A 92 -26.21 35.48 3.93
CA GLY A 92 -27.49 36.21 4.14
C GLY A 92 -28.48 36.41 2.96
N GLY A 93 -29.53 35.57 2.89
CA GLY A 93 -30.95 35.94 3.14
C GLY A 93 -31.90 36.55 2.06
N GLY A 94 -32.94 35.77 1.68
CA GLY A 94 -34.39 36.14 1.54
C GLY A 94 -34.88 36.97 0.31
N THR A 95 -36.11 36.91 -0.25
CA THR A 95 -37.45 36.35 0.10
C THR A 95 -38.49 36.45 -1.07
N GLY A 96 -39.44 35.49 -1.20
CA GLY A 96 -40.90 35.64 -1.57
C GLY A 96 -41.35 35.71 -3.06
N THR A 97 -42.53 35.25 -3.57
CA THR A 97 -43.79 34.61 -3.08
C THR A 97 -44.77 34.24 -4.24
N GLY A 98 -45.62 33.18 -4.10
CA GLY A 98 -47.02 33.00 -4.63
C GLY A 98 -47.25 32.08 -5.87
N GLY A 99 -48.26 31.19 -6.03
CA GLY A 99 -49.49 30.81 -5.31
C GLY A 99 -50.24 29.62 -5.98
N GLU A 100 -51.25 29.06 -5.28
CA GLU A 100 -51.91 27.72 -5.40
C GLU A 100 -52.95 27.48 -6.55
N THR A 101 -53.26 26.19 -6.88
CA THR A 101 -54.58 25.50 -6.66
C THR A 101 -54.65 24.04 -7.22
N GLY A 102 -55.31 23.12 -6.47
CA GLY A 102 -55.30 21.63 -6.56
C GLY A 102 -56.03 20.93 -7.73
N THR A 103 -56.32 19.61 -7.74
CA THR A 103 -56.45 18.58 -6.69
C THR A 103 -56.28 17.14 -7.25
N GLY A 104 -55.60 16.26 -6.50
CA GLY A 104 -56.06 14.89 -6.17
C GLY A 104 -55.56 13.68 -6.99
N GLY A 105 -54.48 13.05 -6.52
CA GLY A 105 -54.09 11.66 -6.78
C GLY A 105 -52.74 11.37 -6.10
N GLU A 106 -52.74 10.63 -5.00
CA GLU A 106 -51.59 10.41 -4.11
C GLU A 106 -50.33 9.90 -4.84
N THR A 107 -49.24 10.69 -4.81
CA THR A 107 -47.85 10.28 -5.05
C THR A 107 -46.96 11.17 -4.17
N GLY A 108 -45.94 10.58 -3.54
CA GLY A 108 -45.12 11.21 -2.48
C GLY A 108 -44.47 12.51 -2.91
N SER A 109 -44.40 13.46 -1.96
CA SER A 109 -43.80 14.78 -2.11
C SER A 109 -42.27 14.69 -2.21
N GLY A 110 -41.73 14.49 -3.41
CA GLY A 110 -40.29 14.59 -3.64
C GLY A 110 -39.79 16.04 -3.59
N HIS A 111 -38.55 16.23 -3.15
CA HIS A 111 -37.86 17.52 -3.24
C HIS A 111 -37.54 17.81 -4.71
N VAL A 112 -37.96 18.98 -5.20
CA VAL A 112 -37.75 19.40 -6.60
C VAL A 112 -36.39 20.09 -6.70
N GLY A 113 -35.43 19.42 -7.35
CA GLY A 113 -34.08 19.93 -7.58
C GLY A 113 -34.02 20.84 -8.81
N ASP A 114 -32.96 20.73 -9.62
CA ASP A 114 -32.78 21.56 -10.81
C ASP A 114 -33.60 21.10 -12.04
N GLY A 115 -34.27 19.95 -11.93
CA GLY A 115 -35.11 19.36 -12.98
C GLY A 115 -34.33 18.60 -14.07
N ALA A 116 -33.03 18.33 -13.86
CA ALA A 116 -32.20 17.50 -14.73
C ALA A 116 -31.82 16.19 -14.02
N ALA A 117 -31.90 15.05 -14.71
CA ALA A 117 -31.48 13.77 -14.15
C ALA A 117 -29.96 13.68 -14.07
N THR A 118 -29.44 13.61 -12.85
CA THR A 118 -28.00 13.64 -12.56
C THR A 118 -27.60 12.41 -11.74
N VAL A 119 -26.48 11.78 -12.12
CA VAL A 119 -25.83 10.76 -11.29
C VAL A 119 -24.60 11.39 -10.65
N THR A 120 -24.59 11.49 -9.33
CA THR A 120 -23.44 12.00 -8.59
C THR A 120 -22.63 10.83 -8.05
N THR A 121 -21.43 10.63 -8.59
CA THR A 121 -20.51 9.61 -8.10
C THR A 121 -19.83 10.07 -6.83
N ILE A 122 -19.99 9.28 -5.77
CA ILE A 122 -19.29 9.46 -4.50
C ILE A 122 -17.88 8.91 -4.67
N THR A 123 -16.91 9.82 -4.67
CA THR A 123 -15.49 9.50 -4.84
C THR A 123 -14.67 10.06 -3.69
N TRP A 124 -13.50 9.49 -3.45
CA TRP A 124 -12.53 9.99 -2.48
C TRP A 124 -11.95 11.33 -2.96
N ALA A 125 -12.32 12.41 -2.29
CA ALA A 125 -11.79 13.74 -2.54
C ALA A 125 -11.50 14.42 -1.18
N TRP A 126 -10.25 14.29 -0.74
CA TRP A 126 -9.84 14.67 0.62
C TRP A 126 -10.20 16.12 0.95
N GLY A 127 -10.83 16.33 2.12
CA GLY A 127 -11.17 17.65 2.64
C GLY A 127 -12.31 18.38 1.91
N THR A 128 -12.99 17.73 0.96
CA THR A 128 -14.05 18.37 0.17
C THR A 128 -15.41 18.30 0.86
N ASN A 129 -16.21 19.37 0.74
CA ASN A 129 -17.57 19.41 1.28
C ASN A 129 -18.51 19.89 0.18
N THR A 130 -19.18 18.94 -0.46
CA THR A 130 -19.95 19.15 -1.68
C THR A 130 -21.42 19.34 -1.33
N VAL A 131 -22.03 20.41 -1.83
CA VAL A 131 -23.46 20.69 -1.64
C VAL A 131 -24.18 20.38 -2.94
N LEU A 132 -25.20 19.51 -2.87
CA LEU A 132 -25.98 19.04 -4.01
C LEU A 132 -27.41 19.60 -3.93
N ASN A 133 -27.92 20.04 -5.08
CA ASN A 133 -29.32 20.46 -5.27
C ASN A 133 -30.13 19.28 -5.84
N PHE A 134 -30.32 18.26 -5.01
CA PHE A 134 -30.74 16.92 -5.43
C PHE A 134 -32.24 16.82 -5.70
N ASP A 135 -32.63 16.41 -6.91
CA ASP A 135 -34.02 16.12 -7.30
C ASP A 135 -34.37 14.67 -6.97
N THR A 136 -35.22 14.44 -5.97
CA THR A 136 -35.47 13.06 -5.51
C THR A 136 -36.27 12.21 -6.49
N ALA A 137 -36.87 12.81 -7.53
CA ALA A 137 -37.56 12.07 -8.59
C ALA A 137 -36.63 11.64 -9.73
N LEU A 138 -35.47 12.28 -9.88
CA LEU A 138 -34.61 12.13 -11.07
C LEU A 138 -33.17 11.71 -10.76
N ASP A 139 -32.64 12.11 -9.61
CA ASP A 139 -31.22 11.99 -9.31
C ASP A 139 -30.85 10.70 -8.59
N LYS A 140 -29.59 10.31 -8.77
CA LYS A 140 -28.98 9.16 -8.11
C LYS A 140 -27.63 9.52 -7.49
N LEU A 141 -27.33 8.89 -6.36
CA LEU A 141 -26.02 8.85 -5.76
C LEU A 141 -25.39 7.49 -6.08
N ASP A 142 -24.22 7.52 -6.71
CA ASP A 142 -23.47 6.31 -7.06
C ASP A 142 -22.27 6.15 -6.12
N PHE A 143 -22.39 5.21 -5.19
CA PHE A 143 -21.38 4.88 -4.20
C PHE A 143 -20.29 3.96 -4.74
N GLY A 144 -20.41 3.43 -5.97
CA GLY A 144 -19.44 2.46 -6.49
C GLY A 144 -19.20 1.34 -5.48
N TRP A 145 -17.96 1.17 -5.05
CA TRP A 145 -17.51 0.16 -4.07
C TRP A 145 -17.35 0.68 -2.63
N PHE A 146 -17.81 1.90 -2.30
CA PHE A 146 -17.82 2.35 -0.90
C PHE A 146 -18.61 1.33 -0.06
N SER A 147 -18.01 0.85 1.03
CA SER A 147 -18.68 0.03 2.04
C SER A 147 -19.30 0.90 3.13
N ALA A 148 -20.13 0.31 3.99
CA ALA A 148 -20.73 1.00 5.13
C ALA A 148 -19.68 1.58 6.11
N ASP A 149 -18.46 1.02 6.15
CA ASP A 149 -17.38 1.54 7.00
C ASP A 149 -16.76 2.84 6.46
N ASN A 150 -17.01 3.15 5.18
CA ASN A 150 -16.41 4.32 4.52
C ASN A 150 -17.25 5.59 4.69
N PHE A 151 -18.55 5.46 4.95
CA PHE A 151 -19.43 6.62 5.05
C PHE A 151 -20.51 6.45 6.11
N THR A 152 -21.06 7.57 6.57
CA THR A 152 -22.25 7.59 7.42
C THR A 152 -23.31 8.48 6.79
N VAL A 153 -24.58 8.14 7.02
CA VAL A 153 -25.73 8.92 6.54
C VAL A 153 -26.48 9.48 7.74
N ALA A 154 -26.65 10.79 7.78
CA ALA A 154 -27.41 11.46 8.83
C ALA A 154 -28.31 12.54 8.25
N GLU A 155 -29.49 12.75 8.83
CA GLU A 155 -30.28 13.95 8.56
C GLU A 155 -29.91 15.03 9.57
N VAL A 156 -29.38 16.15 9.08
CA VAL A 156 -28.97 17.30 9.90
C VAL A 156 -29.72 18.53 9.40
N ALA A 157 -30.51 19.14 10.28
CA ALA A 157 -31.28 20.37 9.99
C ALA A 157 -32.16 20.29 8.71
N GLY A 158 -32.77 19.13 8.44
CA GLY A 158 -33.63 18.91 7.28
C GLY A 158 -32.89 18.72 5.95
N SER A 159 -31.61 18.35 6.03
CA SER A 159 -30.77 17.97 4.88
C SER A 159 -30.09 16.64 5.17
N VAL A 160 -30.05 15.73 4.19
CA VAL A 160 -29.26 14.50 4.27
C VAL A 160 -27.79 14.84 4.06
N VAL A 161 -26.96 14.40 4.99
CA VAL A 161 -25.50 14.53 4.95
C VAL A 161 -24.90 13.14 4.89
N ILE A 162 -24.09 12.92 3.86
CA ILE A 162 -23.24 11.74 3.72
C ILE A 162 -21.84 12.18 4.13
N SER A 163 -21.33 11.63 5.22
CA SER A 163 -19.98 11.91 5.71
C SER A 163 -19.07 10.77 5.34
N ILE A 164 -17.84 11.07 4.93
CA ILE A 164 -16.75 10.11 4.69
C ILE A 164 -15.64 10.47 5.69
N PRO A 165 -15.70 9.95 6.93
CA PRO A 165 -14.91 10.48 8.04
C PRO A 165 -13.41 10.32 7.86
N SER A 166 -12.98 9.16 7.34
CA SER A 166 -11.57 8.86 7.05
C SER A 166 -10.94 9.80 6.00
N ASN A 167 -11.77 10.55 5.26
CA ASN A 167 -11.33 11.45 4.20
C ASN A 167 -11.70 12.93 4.43
N ASN A 168 -12.20 13.27 5.64
CA ASN A 168 -12.66 14.61 6.01
C ASN A 168 -13.59 15.24 4.95
N GLN A 169 -14.53 14.44 4.44
CA GLN A 169 -15.32 14.77 3.26
C GLN A 169 -16.81 14.63 3.52
N THR A 170 -17.63 15.49 2.89
CA THR A 170 -19.09 15.37 2.96
C THR A 170 -19.79 15.64 1.63
N TYR A 171 -20.98 15.04 1.46
CA TYR A 171 -21.99 15.44 0.49
C TYR A 171 -23.27 15.84 1.22
N THR A 172 -23.77 17.03 0.97
CA THR A 172 -24.99 17.56 1.61
C THR A 172 -26.09 17.74 0.56
N LEU A 173 -27.16 16.96 0.68
CA LEU A 173 -28.38 17.12 -0.11
C LEU A 173 -29.24 18.20 0.55
N THR A 174 -29.10 19.44 0.09
CA THR A 174 -29.71 20.58 0.79
C THR A 174 -31.24 20.54 0.69
N GLY A 175 -31.91 20.49 1.85
CA GLY A 175 -33.38 20.50 1.92
C GLY A 175 -34.05 19.18 1.54
N VAL A 176 -33.28 18.11 1.36
CA VAL A 176 -33.77 16.74 1.16
C VAL A 176 -33.70 16.01 2.49
N THR A 177 -34.80 15.42 2.94
CA THR A 177 -34.86 14.58 4.15
C THR A 177 -34.73 13.09 3.80
N LEU A 178 -34.43 12.24 4.78
CA LEU A 178 -34.41 10.78 4.55
C LEU A 178 -35.78 10.25 4.09
N ALA A 179 -36.87 10.92 4.50
CA ALA A 179 -38.23 10.60 4.09
C ALA A 179 -38.53 10.94 2.62
N ASP A 180 -37.72 11.80 1.99
CA ASP A 180 -37.86 12.18 0.59
C ASP A 180 -37.08 11.25 -0.36
N LEU A 181 -36.23 10.37 0.19
CA LEU A 181 -35.38 9.44 -0.55
C LEU A 181 -35.97 8.02 -0.57
N SER A 182 -35.50 7.24 -1.54
CA SER A 182 -35.74 5.80 -1.62
C SER A 182 -34.49 5.09 -2.12
N LEU A 183 -34.44 3.76 -2.01
CA LEU A 183 -33.35 2.97 -2.61
C LEU A 183 -33.23 3.14 -4.13
N ALA A 184 -34.25 3.67 -4.82
CA ALA A 184 -34.14 3.99 -6.25
C ALA A 184 -33.18 5.16 -6.53
N ASN A 185 -32.89 5.99 -5.53
CA ASN A 185 -31.92 7.08 -5.58
C ASN A 185 -30.48 6.62 -5.30
N ILE A 186 -30.27 5.35 -4.91
CA ILE A 186 -28.95 4.83 -4.50
C ILE A 186 -28.48 3.77 -5.51
N VAL A 187 -27.26 3.94 -5.99
CA VAL A 187 -26.52 2.94 -6.77
C VAL A 187 -25.28 2.58 -5.93
N ALA A 188 -25.13 1.31 -5.59
CA ALA A 188 -23.96 0.82 -4.86
C ALA A 188 -23.66 -0.61 -5.33
N LYS A 189 -22.38 -0.92 -5.50
CA LYS A 189 -21.88 -2.26 -5.85
C LYS A 189 -21.61 -3.11 -4.60
N ASP A 190 -21.28 -2.46 -3.48
CA ASP A 190 -21.11 -3.12 -2.19
C ASP A 190 -22.43 -3.32 -1.44
N ALA A 191 -22.67 -4.54 -0.95
CA ALA A 191 -23.92 -4.90 -0.29
C ALA A 191 -24.09 -4.25 1.09
N SER A 192 -23.00 -3.93 1.79
CA SER A 192 -23.05 -3.26 3.09
C SER A 192 -23.52 -1.81 2.95
N ALA A 193 -23.12 -1.11 1.87
CA ALA A 193 -23.62 0.23 1.59
C ALA A 193 -25.13 0.23 1.26
N VAL A 194 -25.61 -0.77 0.51
CA VAL A 194 -27.06 -0.96 0.30
C VAL A 194 -27.78 -1.22 1.62
N SER A 195 -27.17 -1.98 2.54
CA SER A 195 -27.71 -2.24 3.87
C SER A 195 -27.78 -0.97 4.72
N GLU A 196 -26.70 -0.19 4.76
CA GLU A 196 -26.62 1.08 5.50
C GLU A 196 -27.70 2.06 5.01
N TRP A 197 -27.90 2.17 3.70
CA TRP A 197 -28.99 2.96 3.12
C TRP A 197 -30.38 2.39 3.43
N THR A 198 -30.53 1.07 3.46
CA THR A 198 -31.79 0.43 3.85
C THR A 198 -32.14 0.73 5.32
N ASP A 199 -31.14 0.71 6.20
CA ASP A 199 -31.30 0.98 7.62
C ASP A 199 -31.57 2.47 7.88
N ALA A 200 -30.84 3.37 7.20
CA ALA A 200 -31.07 4.81 7.26
C ALA A 200 -32.48 5.20 6.76
N LEU A 201 -32.96 4.59 5.67
CA LEU A 201 -34.29 4.86 5.10
C LEU A 201 -35.45 4.20 5.87
N SER A 202 -35.18 3.13 6.62
CA SER A 202 -36.21 2.43 7.42
C SER A 202 -36.38 2.99 8.85
N GLY A 203 -35.44 3.82 9.32
CA GLY A 203 -35.49 4.48 10.62
C GLY A 203 -35.26 3.55 11.82
N THR A 204 -34.64 2.38 11.62
CA THR A 204 -34.50 1.35 12.67
C THR A 204 -33.14 1.42 13.36
N THR A 205 -33.04 2.15 14.47
CA THR A 205 -31.89 2.05 15.39
C THR A 205 -32.06 0.83 16.31
N GLY A 206 -31.20 -0.18 16.15
CA GLY A 206 -31.20 -1.42 16.93
C GLY A 206 -30.57 -1.28 18.32
N SER A 207 -31.39 -0.98 19.33
CA SER A 207 -31.06 -1.06 20.77
C SER A 207 -31.08 -2.52 21.27
N GLY A 208 -29.93 -3.09 21.62
CA GLY A 208 -29.80 -4.39 22.28
C GLY A 208 -29.41 -4.29 23.76
N GLY A 209 -30.40 -4.17 24.65
CA GLY A 209 -30.19 -4.26 26.09
C GLY A 209 -30.33 -5.69 26.63
N THR A 210 -29.38 -6.14 27.45
CA THR A 210 -29.58 -7.29 28.36
C THR A 210 -29.39 -6.84 29.80
N GLY A 211 -30.44 -7.06 30.60
CA GLY A 211 -30.62 -6.55 31.94
C GLY A 211 -29.75 -7.18 33.02
N THR A 212 -29.55 -6.37 34.04
CA THR A 212 -28.99 -6.65 35.36
C THR A 212 -29.73 -7.76 36.11
N GLY A 213 -28.97 -8.73 36.64
CA GLY A 213 -29.38 -9.62 37.73
C GLY A 213 -28.24 -9.68 38.75
N GLY A 214 -28.45 -9.08 39.93
CA GLY A 214 -27.39 -8.85 40.91
C GLY A 214 -27.14 -10.02 41.87
N THR A 215 -26.01 -9.94 42.57
CA THR A 215 -25.82 -10.40 43.95
C THR A 215 -24.69 -9.58 44.59
N GLY A 216 -24.98 -9.02 45.76
CA GLY A 216 -24.03 -8.25 46.55
C GLY A 216 -23.00 -9.12 47.28
N GLY A 217 -21.93 -8.47 47.75
CA GLY A 217 -20.90 -9.11 48.56
C GLY A 217 -19.87 -8.10 49.05
N THR A 218 -20.15 -7.53 50.21
CA THR A 218 -19.36 -6.59 51.03
C THR A 218 -17.91 -7.02 51.31
N GLY A 219 -17.00 -6.04 51.45
CA GLY A 219 -15.66 -6.30 52.01
C GLY A 219 -14.74 -5.08 52.14
N THR A 220 -15.15 -4.08 52.91
CA THR A 220 -14.32 -2.95 53.38
C THR A 220 -13.15 -3.35 54.28
N GLY A 221 -12.04 -2.61 54.24
CA GLY A 221 -11.10 -2.55 55.38
C GLY A 221 -9.75 -1.91 55.10
N GLY A 222 -9.68 -0.57 55.13
CA GLY A 222 -8.42 0.16 55.22
C GLY A 222 -7.97 0.44 56.66
N THR A 223 -6.86 1.20 56.77
CA THR A 223 -6.20 1.80 57.95
C THR A 223 -5.26 0.88 58.74
N GLY A 224 -4.10 1.31 59.25
CA GLY A 224 -3.43 2.61 59.27
C GLY A 224 -2.13 2.55 60.09
N SER A 225 -1.18 3.43 59.74
CA SER A 225 -0.19 4.16 60.56
C SER A 225 0.28 3.65 61.93
N GLY A 226 1.62 3.64 62.14
CA GLY A 226 2.21 4.11 63.40
C GLY A 226 3.62 3.60 63.77
N GLY A 227 4.61 4.50 63.77
CA GLY A 227 5.47 4.74 64.96
C GLY A 227 6.85 4.07 65.10
N THR A 228 7.89 4.84 64.74
CA THR A 228 9.13 5.16 65.52
C THR A 228 9.93 4.08 66.29
N GLY A 229 11.25 4.03 66.04
CA GLY A 229 12.28 3.52 66.96
C GLY A 229 13.70 3.90 66.51
N ASN A 230 14.50 4.49 67.41
CA ASN A 230 15.80 5.12 67.18
C ASN A 230 16.97 4.37 67.87
N SER A 231 18.19 4.60 67.37
CA SER A 231 19.54 4.38 67.93
C SER A 231 20.07 2.93 68.01
N GLY A 232 21.33 2.60 67.73
CA GLY A 232 22.55 3.35 67.43
C GLY A 232 23.78 2.41 67.56
N THR A 233 24.99 2.97 67.40
CA THR A 233 26.36 2.36 67.38
C THR A 233 26.83 1.91 65.98
N GLY A 234 28.03 2.24 65.48
CA GLY A 234 29.19 2.92 66.05
C GLY A 234 30.19 3.35 64.96
N ASP A 235 31.11 4.20 65.40
CA ASP A 235 32.03 5.12 64.72
C ASP A 235 33.38 4.48 64.28
N SER A 236 33.97 5.00 63.19
CA SER A 236 35.38 5.47 63.13
C SER A 236 35.73 5.96 61.71
N GLY A 237 36.01 7.27 61.59
CA GLY A 237 36.12 7.98 60.30
C GLY A 237 37.51 8.25 59.73
N THR A 238 37.64 9.49 59.21
CA THR A 238 38.73 10.17 58.45
C THR A 238 38.60 10.03 56.93
N GLY A 239 38.62 11.08 56.09
CA GLY A 239 38.66 12.54 56.22
C GLY A 239 38.62 13.08 54.79
N GLY A 240 37.81 14.11 54.53
CA GLY A 240 37.45 14.52 53.17
C GLY A 240 38.49 15.34 52.40
N THR A 241 38.24 15.51 51.10
CA THR A 241 38.23 16.78 50.37
C THR A 241 37.65 16.50 48.98
N GLY A 242 36.64 17.27 48.57
CA GLY A 242 36.04 17.17 47.25
C GLY A 242 36.90 17.82 46.18
N SER A 243 36.73 17.36 44.95
CA SER A 243 36.66 18.20 43.75
C SER A 243 36.08 17.33 42.64
N GLY A 244 35.04 17.83 41.98
CA GLY A 244 34.51 17.21 40.76
C GLY A 244 35.55 17.27 39.65
N ASP A 245 35.46 16.32 38.73
CA ASP A 245 36.00 16.48 37.39
C ASP A 245 35.05 15.83 36.39
N THR A 246 34.47 16.69 35.54
CA THR A 246 33.68 16.35 34.37
C THR A 246 34.64 16.28 33.18
N GLY A 247 34.99 15.07 32.75
CA GLY A 247 35.85 14.87 31.58
C GLY A 247 35.05 14.85 30.28
N SER A 248 35.04 15.98 29.57
CA SER A 248 34.64 16.09 28.16
C SER A 248 35.89 16.12 27.26
N GLY A 249 35.84 15.35 26.16
CA GLY A 249 36.45 15.70 24.87
C GLY A 249 37.96 15.56 24.71
N GLY A 250 38.38 14.55 23.93
CA GLY A 250 39.69 14.51 23.28
C GLY A 250 39.54 14.20 21.79
N THR A 251 39.89 15.17 20.93
CA THR A 251 40.02 15.01 19.48
C THR A 251 41.36 14.37 19.14
N GLY A 252 41.32 13.23 18.44
CA GLY A 252 42.49 12.56 17.88
C GLY A 252 42.15 11.97 16.51
N THR A 253 42.79 12.48 15.47
CA THR A 253 42.64 12.02 14.09
C THR A 253 43.57 10.83 13.85
N GLY A 254 43.02 9.65 13.53
CA GLY A 254 43.76 8.49 13.03
C GLY A 254 43.39 7.15 13.66
N GLY A 255 42.36 6.50 13.11
CA GLY A 255 42.27 5.02 13.01
C GLY A 255 42.25 4.20 14.29
N ASP A 256 41.32 4.48 15.21
CA ASP A 256 40.68 3.48 16.10
C ASP A 256 39.52 4.17 16.83
N THR A 257 38.28 4.03 16.35
CA THR A 257 37.09 4.62 16.97
C THR A 257 36.48 3.67 18.00
N THR A 258 37.28 3.13 18.92
CA THR A 258 36.74 2.33 20.03
C THR A 258 35.85 3.23 20.88
N ILE A 259 34.55 2.99 20.81
CA ILE A 259 33.55 3.60 21.68
C ILE A 259 33.74 2.94 23.04
N TYR A 260 34.11 3.70 24.08
CA TYR A 260 34.28 3.14 25.42
C TYR A 260 33.00 3.32 26.24
N ALA A 261 32.54 2.26 26.88
CA ALA A 261 31.46 2.28 27.86
C ALA A 261 31.75 1.26 28.97
N ASP A 262 31.37 1.59 30.21
CA ASP A 262 31.49 0.65 31.32
C ASP A 262 30.44 -0.46 31.21
N PRO A 263 30.71 -1.68 31.73
CA PRO A 263 29.71 -2.75 31.79
C PRO A 263 28.41 -2.30 32.43
N TRP A 264 27.28 -2.67 31.82
CA TRP A 264 25.97 -2.41 32.36
C TRP A 264 25.81 -3.07 33.75
N SER A 265 24.94 -2.47 34.56
CA SER A 265 24.66 -2.93 35.92
C SER A 265 23.21 -2.61 36.26
N ALA A 266 22.45 -3.64 36.62
CA ALA A 266 21.06 -3.51 37.04
C ALA A 266 20.84 -2.55 38.22
N THR A 267 21.87 -2.34 39.05
CA THR A 267 21.78 -1.48 40.23
C THR A 267 22.23 -0.04 39.99
N LYS A 268 22.89 0.24 38.86
CA LYS A 268 23.36 1.58 38.51
C LYS A 268 22.23 2.37 37.87
N VAL A 269 22.13 3.65 38.23
CA VAL A 269 21.25 4.61 37.55
C VAL A 269 21.99 5.17 36.34
N TYR A 270 21.31 5.21 35.21
CA TYR A 270 21.75 5.84 33.96
C TYR A 270 20.81 6.98 33.63
N ASN A 271 21.34 8.13 33.23
CA ASN A 271 20.57 9.26 32.71
C ASN A 271 20.64 9.27 31.18
N GLY A 272 19.73 10.01 30.54
CA GLY A 272 19.75 10.15 29.08
C GLY A 272 21.12 10.61 28.57
N GLY A 273 21.67 9.88 27.60
CA GLY A 273 23.00 10.06 27.03
C GLY A 273 24.10 9.21 27.69
N ASP A 274 23.87 8.60 28.85
CA ASP A 274 24.87 7.74 29.49
C ASP A 274 25.09 6.47 28.66
N LEU A 275 26.36 6.05 28.55
CA LEU A 275 26.73 4.83 27.85
C LEU A 275 26.87 3.66 28.82
N ALA A 276 26.43 2.48 28.38
CA ALA A 276 26.66 1.21 29.05
C ALA A 276 26.97 0.13 28.02
N SER A 277 27.84 -0.83 28.36
CA SER A 277 28.13 -1.95 27.50
C SER A 277 27.58 -3.26 28.03
N GLU A 278 27.02 -4.10 27.16
CA GLU A 278 26.63 -5.46 27.50
C GLU A 278 26.93 -6.39 26.33
N ASN A 279 27.52 -7.56 26.61
CA ASN A 279 27.96 -8.54 25.61
C ASN A 279 28.85 -7.95 24.48
N GLY A 280 29.66 -6.94 24.81
CA GLY A 280 30.56 -6.28 23.84
C GLY A 280 29.88 -5.20 22.98
N ILE A 281 28.58 -4.99 23.13
CA ILE A 281 27.80 -3.93 22.47
C ILE A 281 27.70 -2.72 23.38
N VAL A 282 27.84 -1.53 22.82
CA VAL A 282 27.66 -0.24 23.50
C VAL A 282 26.26 0.30 23.21
N TYR A 283 25.58 0.70 24.27
CA TYR A 283 24.26 1.30 24.23
C TYR A 283 24.28 2.68 24.87
N LYS A 284 23.43 3.58 24.37
CA LYS A 284 23.17 4.91 24.92
C LYS A 284 21.80 4.87 25.57
N ALA A 285 21.72 5.24 26.85
CA ALA A 285 20.44 5.40 27.53
C ALA A 285 19.67 6.55 26.88
N SER A 286 18.45 6.31 26.43
CA SER A 286 17.60 7.33 25.80
C SER A 286 17.10 8.36 26.83
N TRP A 287 16.86 7.91 28.07
CA TRP A 287 16.45 8.72 29.23
C TRP A 287 16.87 8.03 30.53
N TRP A 288 16.36 8.52 31.66
CA TRP A 288 16.64 7.94 32.97
C TRP A 288 16.20 6.47 33.05
N THR A 289 17.10 5.58 33.48
CA THR A 289 16.79 4.17 33.72
C THR A 289 17.63 3.55 34.84
N GLN A 290 17.08 2.52 35.48
CA GLN A 290 17.78 1.63 36.40
C GLN A 290 17.15 0.25 36.27
N GLY A 291 17.97 -0.79 36.11
CA GLY A 291 17.49 -2.17 36.04
C GLY A 291 16.98 -2.65 34.67
N SER A 292 16.72 -1.76 33.72
CA SER A 292 16.43 -2.14 32.33
C SER A 292 17.70 -2.62 31.64
N ASP A 293 17.71 -3.90 31.26
CA ASP A 293 18.83 -4.60 30.62
C ASP A 293 18.93 -4.16 29.14
N PRO A 294 20.04 -3.54 28.69
CA PRO A 294 20.18 -3.05 27.33
C PRO A 294 20.21 -4.15 26.28
N ALA A 295 20.66 -5.37 26.60
CA ALA A 295 20.60 -6.48 25.64
C ALA A 295 19.16 -6.88 25.27
N THR A 296 18.17 -6.54 26.10
CA THR A 296 16.76 -6.91 25.91
C THR A 296 15.77 -5.74 25.84
N ASN A 297 16.20 -4.51 26.11
CA ASN A 297 15.35 -3.30 26.13
C ASN A 297 15.99 -2.19 25.29
N HIS A 298 16.35 -2.51 24.04
CA HIS A 298 16.93 -1.56 23.11
C HIS A 298 16.19 -1.53 21.78
N GLY A 299 16.32 -0.41 21.08
CA GLY A 299 15.82 -0.24 19.73
C GLY A 299 16.59 0.82 18.97
N THR A 300 16.12 1.12 17.76
CA THR A 300 16.66 2.21 16.94
C THR A 300 16.34 3.57 17.56
N GLU A 301 17.09 4.60 17.17
CA GLU A 301 16.83 5.96 17.68
C GLU A 301 15.40 6.38 17.32
N GLY A 302 14.61 6.77 18.33
CA GLY A 302 13.19 7.12 18.17
C GLY A 302 12.19 5.97 18.34
N SER A 303 12.63 4.73 18.57
CA SER A 303 11.73 3.57 18.74
C SER A 303 10.94 3.56 20.05
N GLY A 304 11.18 4.52 20.97
CA GLY A 304 10.60 4.49 22.31
C GLY A 304 11.27 3.49 23.27
N GLU A 305 12.40 2.89 22.88
CA GLU A 305 13.17 1.99 23.73
C GLU A 305 14.16 2.71 24.66
N VAL A 306 14.37 2.11 25.83
CA VAL A 306 15.18 2.67 26.93
C VAL A 306 16.64 2.84 26.52
N TRP A 307 17.14 1.94 25.68
CA TRP A 307 18.50 1.93 25.19
C TRP A 307 18.53 2.03 23.66
N THR A 308 19.52 2.72 23.13
CA THR A 308 19.81 2.77 21.69
C THR A 308 21.15 2.14 21.40
N PHE A 309 21.24 1.29 20.38
CA PHE A 309 22.51 0.75 19.90
C PHE A 309 23.44 1.87 19.41
N VAL A 310 24.71 1.84 19.82
CA VAL A 310 25.72 2.84 19.44
C VAL A 310 26.85 2.23 18.61
N GLY A 311 27.22 0.98 18.90
CA GLY A 311 28.32 0.32 18.24
C GLY A 311 28.90 -0.81 19.09
N TYR A 312 30.08 -1.29 18.74
CA TYR A 312 30.78 -2.37 19.42
C TYR A 312 32.00 -1.84 20.17
N LEU A 313 32.32 -2.46 21.31
CA LEU A 313 33.57 -2.20 22.04
C LEU A 313 34.80 -2.69 21.26
N ASP A 314 34.64 -3.82 20.55
CA ASP A 314 35.66 -4.38 19.66
C ASP A 314 35.50 -3.77 18.26
N SER A 315 36.51 -3.01 17.82
CA SER A 315 36.56 -2.40 16.50
C SER A 315 37.13 -3.32 15.42
N THR A 316 37.54 -4.55 15.78
CA THR A 316 38.07 -5.54 14.85
C THR A 316 36.96 -5.98 13.89
N PRO A 317 37.16 -5.84 12.56
CA PRO A 317 36.17 -6.32 11.61
C PRO A 317 35.92 -7.82 11.76
N VAL A 318 34.65 -8.22 11.69
CA VAL A 318 34.21 -9.62 11.71
C VAL A 318 33.56 -9.94 10.38
N VAL A 319 33.76 -11.18 9.89
CA VAL A 319 33.15 -11.61 8.63
C VAL A 319 31.62 -11.46 8.67
N PRO A 320 30.95 -11.29 7.52
CA PRO A 320 29.50 -11.13 7.51
C PRO A 320 28.81 -12.44 7.90
N ASN A 321 27.53 -12.32 8.26
CA ASN A 321 26.65 -13.47 8.32
C ASN A 321 26.47 -14.07 6.92
N ALA A 322 26.07 -15.33 6.84
CA ALA A 322 25.70 -15.92 5.54
C ALA A 322 24.59 -15.06 4.90
N PRO A 323 24.64 -14.83 3.57
CA PRO A 323 23.46 -14.34 2.87
C PRO A 323 22.29 -15.28 3.10
N GLU A 324 21.09 -14.73 3.16
CA GLU A 324 19.86 -15.49 3.37
C GLU A 324 19.00 -15.44 2.09
N ASP A 325 17.97 -16.29 2.04
CA ASP A 325 16.95 -16.30 1.00
C ASP A 325 17.46 -16.31 -0.45
N LEU A 326 18.46 -17.16 -0.72
CA LEU A 326 18.90 -17.45 -2.10
C LEU A 326 17.82 -18.20 -2.87
N PHE A 327 17.35 -17.62 -3.97
CA PHE A 327 16.40 -18.22 -4.90
C PHE A 327 16.79 -17.98 -6.36
N ALA A 328 16.09 -18.64 -7.27
CA ALA A 328 16.25 -18.50 -8.71
C ALA A 328 14.99 -17.94 -9.35
N ALA A 329 15.16 -17.08 -10.35
CA ALA A 329 14.11 -16.52 -11.17
C ALA A 329 14.54 -16.46 -12.64
N SER A 330 13.57 -16.28 -13.54
CA SER A 330 13.78 -16.25 -15.00
C SER A 330 14.71 -17.38 -15.50
N THR A 331 14.41 -18.62 -15.09
CA THR A 331 15.21 -19.77 -15.47
C THR A 331 14.82 -20.21 -16.88
N THR A 332 15.78 -20.14 -17.80
CA THR A 332 15.63 -20.56 -19.19
C THR A 332 16.31 -21.91 -19.40
N ASP A 333 16.41 -22.39 -20.64
CA ASP A 333 17.23 -23.58 -20.95
C ASP A 333 18.74 -23.34 -20.81
N THR A 334 19.18 -22.08 -20.79
CA THR A 334 20.60 -21.70 -20.87
C THR A 334 21.00 -20.64 -19.83
N SER A 335 20.06 -20.16 -19.01
CA SER A 335 20.36 -19.17 -17.97
C SER A 335 19.44 -19.27 -16.76
N THR A 336 19.84 -18.64 -15.67
CA THR A 336 19.00 -18.39 -14.50
C THR A 336 19.50 -17.15 -13.78
N VAL A 337 18.60 -16.37 -13.18
CA VAL A 337 18.98 -15.26 -12.29
C VAL A 337 18.94 -15.76 -10.86
N LEU A 338 20.06 -15.66 -10.16
CA LEU A 338 20.15 -15.88 -8.73
C LEU A 338 19.93 -14.56 -8.01
N VAL A 339 19.15 -14.58 -6.94
CA VAL A 339 18.87 -13.40 -6.12
C VAL A 339 18.87 -13.83 -4.65
N TRP A 340 19.38 -12.97 -3.76
CA TRP A 340 19.50 -13.24 -2.33
C TRP A 340 19.36 -11.95 -1.50
N ASP A 341 19.30 -12.08 -0.17
CA ASP A 341 19.25 -10.93 0.73
C ASP A 341 20.62 -10.34 1.05
N ALA A 342 20.62 -9.02 1.27
CA ALA A 342 21.80 -8.31 1.75
C ALA A 342 22.30 -8.94 3.06
N ALA A 343 23.58 -9.30 3.12
CA ALA A 343 24.12 -9.94 4.30
C ALA A 343 24.32 -8.90 5.42
N THR A 344 24.01 -9.29 6.65
CA THR A 344 24.23 -8.44 7.82
C THR A 344 25.58 -8.74 8.48
N VAL A 345 26.12 -7.78 9.22
CA VAL A 345 27.36 -7.95 10.00
C VAL A 345 27.03 -7.82 11.49
N SER A 346 27.27 -8.88 12.26
CA SER A 346 27.10 -8.87 13.73
C SER A 346 28.38 -8.42 14.42
N GLY A 347 28.79 -7.18 14.14
CA GLY A 347 30.04 -6.60 14.62
C GLY A 347 30.43 -5.39 13.78
N VAL A 348 31.72 -5.09 13.73
CA VAL A 348 32.25 -4.09 12.80
C VAL A 348 32.53 -4.75 11.46
N GLY A 349 32.18 -4.09 10.36
CA GLY A 349 32.45 -4.57 9.01
C GLY A 349 31.50 -3.94 8.00
N THR A 350 31.84 -4.00 6.72
CA THR A 350 30.93 -3.60 5.63
C THR A 350 30.99 -4.63 4.53
N VAL A 351 29.84 -5.18 4.14
CA VAL A 351 29.76 -6.09 3.01
C VAL A 351 30.22 -5.36 1.75
N THR A 352 31.27 -5.88 1.13
CA THR A 352 31.89 -5.32 -0.09
C THR A 352 31.53 -6.08 -1.36
N GLY A 353 30.92 -7.26 -1.22
CA GLY A 353 30.36 -8.03 -2.32
C GLY A 353 30.09 -9.48 -1.95
N TYR A 354 29.93 -10.30 -2.98
CA TYR A 354 29.48 -11.68 -2.91
C TYR A 354 30.27 -12.56 -3.88
N SER A 355 30.51 -13.81 -3.50
CA SER A 355 31.07 -14.86 -4.36
C SER A 355 30.01 -15.92 -4.63
N ILE A 356 29.74 -16.18 -5.91
CA ILE A 356 28.72 -17.12 -6.38
C ILE A 356 29.39 -18.43 -6.80
N TYR A 357 28.89 -19.55 -6.28
CA TYR A 357 29.40 -20.88 -6.58
C TYR A 357 28.35 -21.70 -7.32
N MET A 358 28.76 -22.39 -8.38
CA MET A 358 27.98 -23.37 -9.12
C MET A 358 28.63 -24.75 -8.96
N ASN A 359 27.90 -25.72 -8.43
CA ASN A 359 28.39 -27.07 -8.12
C ASN A 359 29.68 -27.04 -7.27
N GLY A 360 29.75 -26.07 -6.34
CA GLY A 360 30.91 -25.85 -5.46
C GLY A 360 32.11 -25.16 -6.11
N VAL A 361 32.02 -24.73 -7.37
CA VAL A 361 33.07 -23.99 -8.09
C VAL A 361 32.69 -22.51 -8.16
N LEU A 362 33.61 -21.62 -7.76
CA LEU A 362 33.42 -20.18 -7.90
C LEU A 362 33.24 -19.80 -9.38
N ILE A 363 32.11 -19.21 -9.73
CA ILE A 363 31.80 -18.77 -11.10
C ILE A 363 31.91 -17.26 -11.26
N ALA A 364 31.63 -16.48 -10.22
CA ALA A 364 31.62 -15.02 -10.29
C ALA A 364 31.72 -14.35 -8.92
N THR A 365 32.01 -13.05 -8.96
CA THR A 365 31.86 -12.14 -7.83
C THR A 365 31.07 -10.91 -8.26
N THR A 366 30.20 -10.41 -7.39
CA THR A 366 29.39 -9.21 -7.63
C THR A 366 29.32 -8.35 -6.37
N ALA A 367 29.05 -7.05 -6.51
CA ALA A 367 28.68 -6.20 -5.37
C ALA A 367 27.18 -6.24 -5.07
N ASP A 368 26.38 -6.66 -6.07
CA ASP A 368 24.93 -6.68 -6.01
C ASP A 368 24.39 -7.90 -5.27
N THR A 369 23.10 -7.91 -4.94
CA THR A 369 22.43 -9.05 -4.28
C THR A 369 21.74 -9.98 -5.28
N HIS A 370 22.21 -9.98 -6.53
CA HIS A 370 21.74 -10.84 -7.60
C HIS A 370 22.87 -11.11 -8.61
N TYR A 371 22.70 -12.15 -9.41
CA TYR A 371 23.62 -12.51 -10.48
C TYR A 371 22.95 -13.39 -11.55
N LYS A 372 22.98 -12.96 -12.83
CA LYS A 372 22.57 -13.81 -13.95
C LYS A 372 23.66 -14.82 -14.29
N VAL A 373 23.36 -16.09 -14.10
CA VAL A 373 24.17 -17.22 -14.58
C VAL A 373 23.74 -17.52 -16.00
N ALA A 374 24.68 -17.45 -16.95
CA ALA A 374 24.44 -17.75 -18.37
C ALA A 374 25.24 -19.00 -18.79
N ASP A 375 25.09 -19.38 -20.07
CA ASP A 375 25.80 -20.50 -20.70
C ASP A 375 25.59 -21.86 -20.00
N LEU A 376 24.40 -22.08 -19.45
CA LEU A 376 23.99 -23.35 -18.86
C LEU A 376 23.57 -24.35 -19.95
N ASP A 377 23.70 -25.64 -19.65
CA ASP A 377 23.17 -26.71 -20.49
C ASP A 377 21.67 -26.88 -20.19
N ALA A 378 20.87 -27.09 -21.23
CA ALA A 378 19.45 -27.37 -21.10
C ALA A 378 19.16 -28.67 -20.34
N SER A 379 18.00 -28.74 -19.69
CA SER A 379 17.51 -29.91 -18.95
C SER A 379 18.51 -30.43 -17.91
N THR A 380 19.28 -29.53 -17.32
CA THR A 380 20.40 -29.86 -16.43
C THR A 380 20.20 -29.20 -15.07
N SER A 381 20.42 -29.97 -14.01
CA SER A 381 20.34 -29.48 -12.64
C SER A 381 21.68 -28.95 -12.15
N TYR A 382 21.65 -27.81 -11.48
CA TYR A 382 22.79 -27.12 -10.88
C TYR A 382 22.53 -26.82 -9.40
N ASP A 383 23.59 -26.87 -8.61
CA ASP A 383 23.61 -26.43 -7.21
C ASP A 383 24.26 -25.04 -7.12
N PHE A 384 23.54 -24.07 -6.55
CA PHE A 384 24.06 -22.73 -6.33
C PHE A 384 24.21 -22.39 -4.85
N THR A 385 25.32 -21.74 -4.49
CA THR A 385 25.51 -21.13 -3.17
C THR A 385 26.17 -19.77 -3.29
N VAL A 386 25.92 -18.89 -2.32
CA VAL A 386 26.53 -17.55 -2.26
C VAL A 386 27.17 -17.34 -0.89
N VAL A 387 28.33 -16.68 -0.87
CA VAL A 387 28.98 -16.17 0.36
C VAL A 387 29.13 -14.65 0.24
N ALA A 388 28.98 -13.94 1.35
CA ALA A 388 29.29 -12.52 1.45
C ALA A 388 30.79 -12.31 1.72
N ILE A 389 31.31 -11.16 1.30
CA ILE A 389 32.72 -10.77 1.38
C ILE A 389 32.82 -9.40 2.05
N ASP A 390 33.73 -9.26 3.00
CA ASP A 390 34.13 -7.98 3.58
C ASP A 390 35.66 -7.90 3.77
N GLU A 391 36.13 -6.89 4.50
CA GLU A 391 37.55 -6.74 4.83
C GLU A 391 38.10 -7.81 5.78
N ALA A 392 37.24 -8.50 6.54
CA ALA A 392 37.61 -9.57 7.46
C ALA A 392 37.68 -10.94 6.76
N GLY A 393 37.00 -11.10 5.63
CA GLY A 393 37.03 -12.30 4.79
C GLY A 393 35.66 -12.67 4.23
N THR A 394 35.40 -13.99 4.14
CA THR A 394 34.16 -14.51 3.58
C THR A 394 33.28 -15.12 4.65
N SER A 395 31.96 -14.91 4.55
CA SER A 395 30.96 -15.58 5.38
C SER A 395 30.92 -17.10 5.15
N SER A 396 30.11 -17.81 5.95
CA SER A 396 29.59 -19.12 5.52
C SER A 396 28.67 -18.98 4.31
N ALA A 397 28.52 -20.05 3.54
CA ALA A 397 27.64 -20.08 2.38
C ALA A 397 26.16 -20.14 2.79
N THR A 398 25.30 -19.67 1.89
CA THR A 398 23.86 -19.93 1.93
C THR A 398 23.56 -21.43 1.96
N SER A 399 22.33 -21.79 2.31
CA SER A 399 21.80 -23.11 1.96
C SER A 399 21.90 -23.33 0.44
N PRO A 400 22.27 -24.54 -0.04
CA PRO A 400 22.31 -24.83 -1.47
C PRO A 400 20.93 -24.68 -2.12
N LEU A 401 20.88 -23.94 -3.23
CA LEU A 401 19.72 -23.81 -4.09
C LEU A 401 19.85 -24.79 -5.27
N HIS A 402 18.82 -25.59 -5.49
CA HIS A 402 18.74 -26.54 -6.61
C HIS A 402 17.93 -25.93 -7.75
N VAL A 403 18.54 -25.75 -8.92
CA VAL A 403 17.88 -25.18 -10.11
C VAL A 403 18.01 -26.16 -11.27
N THR A 404 16.94 -26.38 -12.03
CA THR A 404 16.98 -27.18 -13.27
C THR A 404 16.57 -26.32 -14.44
N THR A 405 17.44 -26.24 -15.45
CA THR A 405 17.17 -25.47 -16.68
C THR A 405 16.07 -26.10 -17.53
N GLY A 406 15.41 -25.25 -18.32
CA GLY A 406 14.36 -25.63 -19.27
C GLY A 406 14.81 -26.63 -20.35
N LEU A 407 13.87 -27.12 -21.14
CA LEU A 407 14.16 -28.03 -22.25
C LEU A 407 14.93 -27.32 -23.37
N ALA A 408 15.83 -28.04 -24.06
CA ALA A 408 16.65 -27.45 -25.11
C ALA A 408 15.80 -26.80 -26.21
N GLY A 409 16.05 -25.52 -26.49
CA GLY A 409 15.26 -24.72 -27.43
C GLY A 409 14.14 -23.93 -26.78
N SER A 410 14.09 -23.86 -25.44
CA SER A 410 13.29 -22.88 -24.69
C SER A 410 14.08 -21.58 -24.40
N SER A 411 15.17 -21.31 -25.12
CA SER A 411 16.04 -20.12 -24.95
C SER A 411 15.48 -18.90 -25.67
N ASP A 412 15.57 -17.73 -25.02
CA ASP A 412 15.87 -16.31 -25.39
C ASP A 412 15.79 -15.84 -26.87
N ALA A 413 15.29 -16.64 -27.81
CA ALA A 413 15.25 -16.39 -29.25
C ALA A 413 13.83 -16.13 -29.77
N LEU A 414 12.83 -16.19 -28.89
CA LEU A 414 11.53 -15.63 -29.15
C LEU A 414 11.43 -14.38 -28.28
N ASP A 415 10.90 -13.30 -28.86
CA ASP A 415 10.42 -12.11 -28.14
C ASP A 415 9.26 -12.46 -27.18
N GLN A 416 9.31 -13.59 -26.48
CA GLN A 416 8.27 -14.15 -25.62
C GLN A 416 8.57 -13.82 -24.16
N ASP A 417 7.67 -13.08 -23.51
CA ASP A 417 7.77 -12.71 -22.10
C ASP A 417 6.48 -13.01 -21.32
N PHE A 418 6.64 -13.30 -20.02
CA PHE A 418 5.54 -13.28 -19.05
C PHE A 418 5.68 -12.05 -18.14
N SER A 419 4.87 -11.02 -18.40
CA SER A 419 4.93 -9.73 -17.70
C SER A 419 3.57 -9.38 -17.07
N PRO A 420 3.19 -10.00 -15.93
CA PRO A 420 1.90 -9.76 -15.26
C PRO A 420 1.74 -8.31 -14.82
N TYR A 421 0.48 -7.84 -14.77
CA TYR A 421 0.17 -6.52 -14.25
C TYR A 421 0.32 -6.49 -12.73
N VAL A 422 0.94 -5.43 -12.22
CA VAL A 422 1.05 -5.12 -10.81
C VAL A 422 0.34 -3.80 -10.55
N ASP A 423 -0.76 -3.84 -9.79
CA ASP A 423 -1.45 -2.63 -9.34
C ASP A 423 -0.66 -1.96 -8.22
N MET A 424 0.04 -0.88 -8.58
CA MET A 424 0.91 -0.14 -7.68
C MET A 424 0.16 0.75 -6.69
N SER A 425 -1.17 0.84 -6.75
CA SER A 425 -1.97 1.45 -5.70
C SER A 425 -2.06 0.60 -4.43
N LEU A 426 -1.86 -0.71 -4.57
CA LEU A 426 -1.97 -1.66 -3.47
C LEU A 426 -0.66 -1.74 -2.70
N SER A 427 -0.68 -1.41 -1.42
CA SER A 427 0.49 -1.47 -0.55
C SER A 427 1.14 -2.86 -0.52
N THR A 428 0.33 -3.92 -0.63
CA THR A 428 0.75 -5.32 -0.70
C THR A 428 1.51 -5.68 -1.98
N SER A 429 1.38 -4.87 -3.03
CA SER A 429 2.00 -5.10 -4.35
C SER A 429 3.28 -4.27 -4.55
N GLN A 430 3.67 -3.46 -3.57
CA GLN A 430 4.72 -2.45 -3.71
C GLN A 430 6.13 -2.94 -3.39
N ASP A 431 6.30 -4.18 -2.90
CA ASP A 431 7.60 -4.81 -2.70
C ASP A 431 7.89 -5.79 -3.85
N LEU A 432 8.38 -5.25 -4.96
CA LEU A 432 8.56 -6.02 -6.19
C LEU A 432 9.60 -7.13 -6.02
N LEU A 433 10.64 -6.91 -5.21
CA LEU A 433 11.66 -7.91 -4.98
C LEU A 433 11.14 -9.08 -4.12
N ALA A 434 10.34 -8.79 -3.09
CA ALA A 434 9.64 -9.83 -2.34
C ALA A 434 8.65 -10.61 -3.20
N ILE A 435 7.97 -9.93 -4.13
CA ILE A 435 7.06 -10.61 -5.06
C ILE A 435 7.87 -11.48 -6.04
N ALA A 436 8.97 -10.98 -6.59
CA ALA A 436 9.85 -11.75 -7.47
C ALA A 436 10.39 -13.00 -6.77
N LYS A 437 10.78 -12.87 -5.50
CA LYS A 437 11.17 -13.99 -4.61
C LYS A 437 10.12 -15.08 -4.54
N ASN A 438 8.88 -14.68 -4.29
CA ASN A 438 7.82 -15.63 -3.98
C ASN A 438 7.14 -16.21 -5.23
N SER A 439 7.12 -15.46 -6.34
CA SER A 439 6.48 -15.85 -7.59
C SER A 439 7.44 -16.48 -8.61
N GLY A 440 8.73 -16.14 -8.54
CA GLY A 440 9.72 -16.47 -9.57
C GLY A 440 9.69 -15.55 -10.80
N VAL A 441 8.81 -14.54 -10.82
CA VAL A 441 8.64 -13.58 -11.91
C VAL A 441 9.62 -12.41 -11.73
N LEU A 442 10.26 -11.97 -12.81
CA LEU A 442 11.12 -10.77 -12.81
C LEU A 442 10.68 -9.71 -13.83
N ASP A 443 9.81 -10.06 -14.79
CA ASP A 443 9.26 -9.10 -15.73
C ASP A 443 7.90 -8.61 -15.21
N PHE A 444 7.69 -7.30 -15.13
CA PHE A 444 6.46 -6.73 -14.59
C PHE A 444 5.91 -5.62 -15.46
N THR A 445 4.58 -5.57 -15.57
CA THR A 445 3.84 -4.44 -16.13
C THR A 445 3.26 -3.61 -14.99
N LEU A 446 3.87 -2.48 -14.67
CA LEU A 446 3.48 -1.64 -13.53
C LEU A 446 2.32 -0.73 -13.91
N ALA A 447 1.19 -0.88 -13.21
CA ALA A 447 -0.06 -0.20 -13.46
C ALA A 447 -0.42 0.74 -12.28
N PHE A 448 -0.88 1.97 -12.50
CA PHE A 448 -0.96 2.72 -13.76
C PHE A 448 -0.34 4.12 -13.61
N MET A 449 0.32 4.55 -14.68
CA MET A 449 0.69 5.95 -14.88
C MET A 449 -0.51 6.69 -15.48
N LEU A 450 -0.95 7.77 -14.83
CA LEU A 450 -2.17 8.49 -15.21
C LEU A 450 -1.95 10.00 -15.18
N SER A 451 -2.85 10.74 -15.83
CA SER A 451 -2.93 12.20 -15.69
C SER A 451 -3.22 12.58 -14.25
N SER A 452 -2.41 13.48 -13.70
CA SER A 452 -2.65 14.15 -12.42
C SER A 452 -3.07 15.62 -12.57
N GLY A 453 -3.10 16.11 -13.82
CA GLY A 453 -3.52 17.46 -14.17
C GLY A 453 -3.25 17.78 -15.64
N THR A 454 -3.50 19.02 -16.04
CA THR A 454 -3.14 19.48 -17.38
C THR A 454 -1.62 19.48 -17.55
N ASP A 455 -1.12 18.79 -18.58
CA ASP A 455 0.31 18.60 -18.83
C ASP A 455 1.07 18.02 -17.61
N GLN A 456 0.41 17.14 -16.83
CA GLN A 456 1.02 16.43 -15.70
C GLN A 456 0.56 14.97 -15.61
N ILE A 457 1.53 14.11 -15.31
CA ILE A 457 1.33 12.68 -15.04
C ILE A 457 1.95 12.28 -13.70
N GLY A 458 1.40 11.24 -13.09
CA GLY A 458 1.92 10.62 -11.88
C GLY A 458 1.26 9.26 -11.62
N TRP A 459 1.86 8.47 -10.73
CA TRP A 459 1.31 7.18 -10.34
C TRP A 459 -0.09 7.34 -9.74
N GLN A 460 -1.02 6.52 -10.23
CA GLN A 460 -2.44 6.58 -9.87
C GLN A 460 -3.10 7.96 -10.07
N GLY A 461 -2.51 8.81 -10.91
CA GLY A 461 -3.04 10.15 -11.21
C GLY A 461 -2.79 11.15 -10.07
N THR A 462 -1.81 10.87 -9.21
CA THR A 462 -1.47 11.72 -8.06
C THR A 462 -0.11 12.40 -8.25
N GLY A 463 -0.03 13.66 -7.83
CA GLY A 463 1.23 14.41 -7.82
C GLY A 463 1.92 14.48 -9.19
N THR A 464 3.22 14.25 -9.21
CA THR A 464 4.04 14.15 -10.42
C THR A 464 4.82 12.84 -10.40
N ILE A 465 5.50 12.47 -11.48
CA ILE A 465 6.41 11.32 -11.50
C ILE A 465 7.58 11.42 -10.50
N GLU A 466 7.86 12.61 -9.97
CA GLU A 466 8.84 12.80 -8.88
C GLU A 466 8.24 12.45 -7.50
N ASN A 467 6.90 12.39 -7.40
CA ASN A 467 6.18 11.99 -6.19
C ASN A 467 5.95 10.47 -6.19
N ASP A 468 7.03 9.71 -6.20
CA ASP A 468 7.01 8.25 -6.35
C ASP A 468 7.29 7.50 -5.04
N THR A 469 7.11 8.15 -3.89
CA THR A 469 7.29 7.53 -2.56
C THR A 469 6.14 6.58 -2.23
N LEU A 470 6.50 5.37 -1.80
CA LEU A 470 5.61 4.27 -1.45
C LEU A 470 5.33 4.25 0.06
N TRP A 471 4.32 3.49 0.51
CA TRP A 471 3.88 3.50 1.93
C TRP A 471 4.97 3.08 2.91
N ASN A 472 5.91 2.24 2.46
CA ASN A 472 7.03 1.73 3.24
C ASN A 472 8.24 2.68 3.26
N GLY A 473 8.11 3.88 2.68
CA GLY A 473 9.19 4.87 2.59
C GLY A 473 10.20 4.63 1.45
N SER A 474 10.07 3.53 0.69
CA SER A 474 10.82 3.34 -0.56
C SER A 474 10.24 4.19 -1.70
N THR A 475 10.85 4.16 -2.88
CA THR A 475 10.35 4.85 -4.07
C THR A 475 10.06 3.86 -5.18
N MET A 476 9.18 4.20 -6.12
CA MET A 476 8.96 3.44 -7.33
C MET A 476 10.26 3.22 -8.10
N LEU A 477 11.11 4.26 -8.19
CA LEU A 477 12.43 4.13 -8.79
C LEU A 477 13.23 3.02 -8.12
N ALA A 478 13.33 3.03 -6.79
CA ALA A 478 14.13 2.04 -6.08
C ALA A 478 13.61 0.61 -6.31
N GLN A 479 12.29 0.42 -6.39
CA GLN A 479 11.69 -0.88 -6.73
C GLN A 479 12.04 -1.31 -8.16
N ILE A 480 11.89 -0.40 -9.13
CA ILE A 480 12.21 -0.64 -10.55
C ILE A 480 13.71 -0.94 -10.73
N GLU A 481 14.59 -0.13 -10.16
CA GLU A 481 16.04 -0.33 -10.21
C GLU A 481 16.44 -1.67 -9.59
N SER A 482 15.76 -2.10 -8.52
CA SER A 482 16.02 -3.41 -7.89
C SER A 482 15.70 -4.57 -8.82
N ILE A 483 14.60 -4.51 -9.56
CA ILE A 483 14.22 -5.53 -10.54
C ILE A 483 15.13 -5.49 -11.77
N GLN A 484 15.40 -4.29 -12.29
CA GLN A 484 16.31 -4.11 -13.43
C GLN A 484 17.72 -4.61 -13.13
N ALA A 485 18.21 -4.34 -11.91
CA ALA A 485 19.50 -4.86 -11.48
C ALA A 485 19.46 -6.40 -11.44
N ALA A 486 18.39 -6.99 -10.90
CA ALA A 486 18.13 -8.43 -10.97
C ALA A 486 17.95 -8.97 -12.41
N GLY A 487 18.03 -8.14 -13.45
CA GLY A 487 17.95 -8.55 -14.84
C GLY A 487 16.51 -8.76 -15.34
N GLY A 488 15.53 -8.32 -14.56
CA GLY A 488 14.12 -8.27 -14.97
C GLY A 488 13.79 -7.02 -15.77
N ASN A 489 12.73 -7.08 -16.55
CA ASN A 489 12.25 -6.00 -17.40
C ASN A 489 11.01 -5.33 -16.77
N ILE A 490 10.97 -4.01 -16.82
CA ILE A 490 9.82 -3.24 -16.38
C ILE A 490 9.16 -2.60 -17.59
N THR A 491 7.87 -2.90 -17.76
CA THR A 491 6.95 -2.15 -18.61
C THR A 491 6.16 -1.19 -17.74
N VAL A 492 6.12 0.10 -18.09
CA VAL A 492 5.21 1.05 -17.43
C VAL A 492 3.92 1.15 -18.24
N SER A 493 2.79 0.85 -17.63
CA SER A 493 1.48 0.92 -18.27
C SER A 493 0.77 2.24 -17.97
N PHE A 494 0.27 2.88 -19.02
CA PHE A 494 -0.56 4.08 -18.97
C PHE A 494 -2.02 3.70 -19.16
N GLY A 495 -2.91 4.36 -18.42
CA GLY A 495 -4.35 4.21 -18.60
C GLY A 495 -4.99 3.21 -17.64
N GLY A 496 -5.66 2.20 -18.20
CA GLY A 496 -6.50 1.25 -17.45
C GLY A 496 -7.92 1.74 -17.19
N ALA A 497 -8.74 0.88 -16.59
CA ALA A 497 -10.18 1.08 -16.42
C ALA A 497 -10.57 2.29 -15.56
N ASN A 498 -9.67 2.75 -14.68
CA ASN A 498 -9.92 3.83 -13.74
C ASN A 498 -8.88 4.94 -13.88
N GLY A 499 -9.32 6.19 -13.82
CA GLY A 499 -8.45 7.36 -13.89
C GLY A 499 -8.57 8.11 -15.20
N GLN A 500 -7.69 9.09 -15.39
CA GLN A 500 -7.70 9.95 -16.57
C GLN A 500 -6.44 9.70 -17.39
N GLU A 501 -6.60 9.24 -18.63
CA GLU A 501 -5.46 9.00 -19.53
C GLU A 501 -4.73 10.30 -19.85
N ALA A 502 -3.39 10.26 -19.86
CA ALA A 502 -2.51 11.41 -20.11
C ALA A 502 -2.83 12.09 -21.45
N ALA A 503 -3.13 11.30 -22.49
CA ALA A 503 -3.45 11.81 -23.82
C ALA A 503 -4.70 12.70 -23.86
N LEU A 504 -5.60 12.59 -22.87
CA LEU A 504 -6.84 13.36 -22.81
C LEU A 504 -6.66 14.72 -22.10
N THR A 505 -5.57 14.93 -21.37
CA THR A 505 -5.32 16.15 -20.58
C THR A 505 -4.12 16.94 -21.05
N ALA A 506 -3.24 16.34 -21.86
CA ALA A 506 -2.14 17.03 -22.51
C ALA A 506 -2.66 18.11 -23.48
N THR A 507 -2.08 19.31 -23.40
CA THR A 507 -2.47 20.46 -24.24
C THR A 507 -1.96 20.36 -25.67
N SER A 508 -1.02 19.46 -25.94
CA SER A 508 -0.48 19.20 -27.29
C SER A 508 0.24 17.84 -27.34
N ALA A 509 0.38 17.29 -28.55
CA ALA A 509 1.18 16.07 -28.78
C ALA A 509 2.63 16.20 -28.31
N ALA A 510 3.23 17.40 -28.40
CA ALA A 510 4.59 17.64 -27.92
C ALA A 510 4.70 17.58 -26.39
N LYS A 511 3.63 17.97 -25.68
CA LYS A 511 3.56 17.85 -24.22
C LYS A 511 3.39 16.40 -23.80
N LEU A 512 2.47 15.70 -24.45
CA LEU A 512 2.26 14.27 -24.24
C LEU A 512 3.53 13.45 -24.48
N THR A 513 4.25 13.75 -25.58
CA THR A 513 5.53 13.10 -25.88
C THR A 513 6.59 13.38 -24.80
N ALA A 514 6.63 14.61 -24.26
CA ALA A 514 7.56 14.95 -23.19
C ALA A 514 7.21 14.25 -21.86
N GLU A 515 5.93 14.05 -21.57
CA GLU A 515 5.46 13.26 -20.42
C GLU A 515 5.89 11.80 -20.54
N TYR A 516 5.61 11.16 -21.68
CA TYR A 516 6.05 9.78 -21.93
C TYR A 516 7.58 9.63 -21.89
N GLN A 517 8.33 10.59 -22.48
CA GLN A 517 9.80 10.59 -22.38
C GLN A 517 10.28 10.75 -20.93
N SER A 518 9.60 11.54 -20.11
CA SER A 518 10.01 11.74 -18.72
C SER A 518 9.93 10.46 -17.89
N VAL A 519 9.00 9.56 -18.21
CA VAL A 519 8.89 8.23 -17.58
C VAL A 519 10.07 7.34 -17.98
N ILE A 520 10.38 7.30 -19.29
CA ILE A 520 11.54 6.57 -19.83
C ILE A 520 12.83 7.04 -19.16
N ASP A 521 13.05 8.36 -19.10
CA ASP A 521 14.27 8.94 -18.54
C ASP A 521 14.37 8.71 -17.03
N ARG A 522 13.25 8.80 -16.30
CA ARG A 522 13.18 8.69 -14.84
C ARG A 522 13.44 7.27 -14.35
N TYR A 523 12.88 6.28 -15.04
CA TYR A 523 12.85 4.87 -14.62
C TYR A 523 13.75 3.96 -15.47
N HIS A 524 14.43 4.52 -16.48
CA HIS A 524 15.33 3.78 -17.36
C HIS A 524 14.67 2.57 -18.04
N VAL A 525 13.38 2.68 -18.35
CA VAL A 525 12.60 1.62 -18.99
C VAL A 525 12.70 1.70 -20.50
N ASN A 526 12.67 0.54 -21.15
CA ASN A 526 12.67 0.38 -22.61
C ASN A 526 11.35 -0.19 -23.14
N SER A 527 10.32 -0.28 -22.29
CA SER A 527 9.00 -0.80 -22.65
C SER A 527 7.91 0.09 -22.05
N LEU A 528 7.02 0.58 -22.90
CA LEU A 528 5.79 1.27 -22.50
C LEU A 528 4.58 0.48 -22.97
N ASP A 529 3.58 0.39 -22.11
CA ASP A 529 2.28 -0.16 -22.44
C ASP A 529 1.22 0.92 -22.38
N PHE A 530 0.38 0.99 -23.41
CA PHE A 530 -0.75 1.89 -23.49
C PHE A 530 -2.01 1.04 -23.33
N ASP A 531 -2.49 0.90 -22.10
CA ASP A 531 -3.76 0.27 -21.77
C ASP A 531 -4.90 1.26 -22.04
N ILE A 532 -5.27 1.29 -23.32
CA ILE A 532 -6.08 2.34 -23.90
C ILE A 532 -7.46 1.81 -24.19
N GLU A 533 -8.40 2.23 -23.35
CA GLU A 533 -9.84 2.20 -23.65
C GLU A 533 -10.30 3.44 -24.44
N GLY A 534 -9.36 4.23 -24.99
CA GLY A 534 -9.54 5.54 -25.66
C GLY A 534 -8.60 5.78 -26.87
N ALA A 535 -8.08 6.99 -27.10
CA ALA A 535 -7.11 7.23 -28.19
C ALA A 535 -5.88 8.03 -27.74
N ALA A 536 -4.68 7.57 -28.11
CA ALA A 536 -3.39 8.23 -27.83
C ALA A 536 -2.45 8.19 -29.05
N VAL A 537 -1.53 9.16 -29.15
CA VAL A 537 -0.52 9.28 -30.23
C VAL A 537 0.85 9.60 -29.61
N LEU A 538 1.91 8.94 -30.10
CA LEU A 538 3.32 9.19 -29.74
C LEU A 538 4.13 9.53 -31.01
N ASP A 539 5.14 10.39 -30.92
CA ASP A 539 6.17 10.57 -31.97
C ASP A 539 7.48 9.89 -31.52
N GLN A 540 8.06 9.03 -32.36
CA GLN A 540 9.08 8.06 -31.97
C GLN A 540 10.48 8.70 -31.90
N ALA A 541 10.91 9.09 -30.69
CA ALA A 541 12.27 9.58 -30.42
C ALA A 541 13.26 8.48 -29.96
N ASN A 542 12.78 7.29 -29.58
CA ASN A 542 13.58 6.19 -29.03
C ASN A 542 13.49 4.96 -29.95
N PRO A 543 14.56 4.61 -30.69
CA PRO A 543 14.52 3.50 -31.65
C PRO A 543 14.54 2.11 -31.00
N ASP A 544 14.94 2.01 -29.73
CA ASP A 544 15.03 0.75 -28.97
C ASP A 544 13.86 0.58 -27.97
N LEU A 545 12.81 1.41 -28.08
CA LEU A 545 11.64 1.36 -27.20
C LEU A 545 10.60 0.39 -27.76
N THR A 546 10.22 -0.60 -26.95
CA THR A 546 9.06 -1.48 -27.20
C THR A 546 7.77 -0.75 -26.85
N ILE A 547 6.81 -0.74 -27.78
CA ILE A 547 5.49 -0.13 -27.62
C ILE A 547 4.43 -1.23 -27.68
N SER A 548 3.71 -1.37 -26.56
CA SER A 548 2.53 -2.22 -26.43
C SER A 548 1.25 -1.38 -26.42
N PHE A 549 0.19 -1.85 -27.09
CA PHE A 549 -1.17 -1.38 -26.89
C PHE A 549 -2.01 -2.49 -26.28
N THR A 550 -2.50 -2.26 -25.06
CA THR A 550 -3.42 -3.17 -24.37
C THR A 550 -4.85 -2.74 -24.62
N LEU A 551 -5.67 -3.63 -25.21
CA LEU A 551 -6.96 -3.27 -25.79
C LEU A 551 -8.07 -4.26 -25.42
N PRO A 552 -9.32 -3.79 -25.26
CA PRO A 552 -10.49 -4.65 -25.11
C PRO A 552 -10.72 -5.55 -26.34
N VAL A 553 -11.13 -6.78 -26.08
CA VAL A 553 -11.33 -7.82 -27.10
C VAL A 553 -12.63 -8.58 -26.86
N LEU A 554 -13.17 -9.19 -27.91
CA LEU A 554 -14.17 -10.26 -27.81
C LEU A 554 -13.53 -11.57 -28.30
N PRO A 555 -14.15 -12.73 -28.09
CA PRO A 555 -13.72 -13.97 -28.75
C PRO A 555 -13.73 -13.88 -30.28
N THR A 556 -14.39 -12.86 -30.84
CA THR A 556 -14.38 -12.54 -32.28
C THR A 556 -13.31 -11.52 -32.71
N GLY A 557 -12.41 -11.13 -31.82
CA GLY A 557 -11.30 -10.20 -32.05
C GLY A 557 -11.51 -8.82 -31.42
N LEU A 558 -10.60 -7.90 -31.73
CA LEU A 558 -10.62 -6.51 -31.28
C LEU A 558 -11.94 -5.82 -31.65
N THR A 559 -12.35 -4.90 -30.78
CA THR A 559 -13.45 -3.97 -31.05
C THR A 559 -13.11 -3.05 -32.21
N GLN A 560 -14.14 -2.42 -32.80
CA GLN A 560 -13.91 -1.48 -33.91
C GLN A 560 -13.08 -0.26 -33.48
N ASP A 561 -13.21 0.16 -32.22
CA ASP A 561 -12.47 1.29 -31.68
C ASP A 561 -10.98 0.95 -31.53
N GLY A 562 -10.65 -0.25 -31.03
CA GLY A 562 -9.26 -0.75 -31.02
C GLY A 562 -8.66 -0.82 -32.43
N ILE A 563 -9.42 -1.31 -33.42
CA ILE A 563 -8.97 -1.33 -34.83
C ILE A 563 -8.73 0.09 -35.38
N ASN A 564 -9.58 1.05 -35.02
CA ASN A 564 -9.43 2.44 -35.46
C ASN A 564 -8.21 3.10 -34.82
N LEU A 565 -7.99 2.84 -33.53
CA LEU A 565 -6.82 3.31 -32.79
C LEU A 565 -5.52 2.82 -33.45
N LEU A 566 -5.39 1.51 -33.64
CA LEU A 566 -4.18 0.91 -34.22
C LEU A 566 -3.90 1.44 -35.64
N LYS A 567 -4.95 1.61 -36.46
CA LYS A 567 -4.81 2.23 -37.80
C LYS A 567 -4.34 3.67 -37.73
N GLN A 568 -4.86 4.45 -36.78
CA GLN A 568 -4.49 5.85 -36.62
C GLN A 568 -3.03 5.95 -36.14
N ALA A 569 -2.64 5.18 -35.12
CA ALA A 569 -1.26 5.13 -34.62
C ALA A 569 -0.28 4.75 -35.75
N ALA A 570 -0.58 3.71 -36.52
CA ALA A 570 0.25 3.31 -37.66
C ALA A 570 0.29 4.39 -38.77
N ALA A 571 -0.81 5.09 -39.03
CA ALA A 571 -0.86 6.18 -40.00
C ALA A 571 -0.04 7.40 -39.55
N ASP A 572 0.06 7.63 -38.25
CA ASP A 572 0.87 8.67 -37.63
C ASP A 572 2.35 8.28 -37.49
N GLY A 573 2.71 7.06 -37.88
CA GLY A 573 4.10 6.58 -37.93
C GLY A 573 4.59 5.90 -36.64
N VAL A 574 3.69 5.59 -35.70
CA VAL A 574 4.01 4.81 -34.50
C VAL A 574 4.38 3.38 -34.92
N HIS A 575 5.56 2.91 -34.50
CA HIS A 575 5.88 1.49 -34.54
C HIS A 575 5.14 0.77 -33.41
N ILE A 576 4.44 -0.31 -33.73
CA ILE A 576 3.65 -1.08 -32.78
C ILE A 576 4.31 -2.46 -32.69
N ASP A 577 4.98 -2.72 -31.58
CA ASP A 577 5.69 -3.98 -31.36
C ASP A 577 4.71 -5.08 -30.91
N VAL A 578 3.84 -4.74 -29.94
CA VAL A 578 2.88 -5.67 -29.34
C VAL A 578 1.47 -5.08 -29.35
N VAL A 579 0.50 -5.90 -29.77
CA VAL A 579 -0.92 -5.66 -29.51
C VAL A 579 -1.34 -6.67 -28.45
N ASN A 580 -1.54 -6.20 -27.23
CA ASN A 580 -1.93 -7.02 -26.10
C ASN A 580 -3.46 -6.98 -25.94
N ILE A 581 -4.11 -8.14 -25.84
CA ILE A 581 -5.56 -8.21 -25.71
C ILE A 581 -5.97 -8.51 -24.28
N MET A 582 -6.93 -7.73 -23.75
CA MET A 582 -7.58 -8.02 -22.47
C MET A 582 -8.62 -9.11 -22.68
N ALA A 583 -8.19 -10.37 -22.61
CA ALA A 583 -8.98 -11.58 -22.80
C ALA A 583 -9.85 -11.88 -21.57
N MET A 584 -10.69 -10.91 -21.20
CA MET A 584 -11.50 -10.87 -19.99
C MET A 584 -12.79 -10.05 -20.24
N ASP A 585 -13.75 -10.19 -19.34
CA ASP A 585 -14.99 -9.39 -19.25
C ASP A 585 -15.77 -9.28 -20.58
N TYR A 586 -15.93 -10.41 -21.27
CA TYR A 586 -16.64 -10.46 -22.56
C TYR A 586 -18.14 -10.15 -22.43
N GLY A 587 -18.69 -10.38 -21.24
CA GLY A 587 -20.10 -10.32 -20.92
C GLY A 587 -20.78 -11.68 -21.03
N ALA A 588 -21.73 -11.93 -20.13
CA ALA A 588 -22.43 -13.22 -19.99
C ALA A 588 -23.17 -13.73 -21.25
N SER A 589 -23.40 -12.89 -22.26
CA SER A 589 -23.98 -13.30 -23.54
C SER A 589 -22.97 -13.85 -24.55
N VAL A 590 -21.68 -13.64 -24.28
CA VAL A 590 -20.55 -13.96 -25.15
C VAL A 590 -19.71 -15.11 -24.57
N ASP A 591 -19.63 -15.18 -23.25
CA ASP A 591 -19.01 -16.26 -22.48
C ASP A 591 -19.50 -17.66 -22.93
N SER A 592 -18.56 -18.50 -23.36
CA SER A 592 -18.82 -19.87 -23.78
C SER A 592 -18.95 -20.86 -22.61
N GLY A 593 -18.60 -20.42 -21.39
CA GLY A 593 -18.41 -21.22 -20.19
C GLY A 593 -17.02 -21.84 -20.09
N ASP A 594 -16.08 -21.45 -20.96
CA ASP A 594 -14.71 -21.95 -21.06
C ASP A 594 -13.78 -20.77 -21.44
N MET A 595 -13.27 -20.10 -20.40
CA MET A 595 -12.53 -18.85 -20.56
C MET A 595 -11.20 -19.04 -21.30
N GLY A 596 -10.57 -20.21 -21.20
CA GLY A 596 -9.37 -20.56 -21.95
C GLY A 596 -9.63 -20.58 -23.46
N LYS A 597 -10.71 -21.23 -23.90
CA LYS A 597 -11.11 -21.23 -25.32
C LYS A 597 -11.52 -19.87 -25.83
N ASP A 598 -12.19 -19.07 -25.01
CA ASP A 598 -12.59 -17.72 -25.38
C ASP A 598 -11.36 -16.81 -25.58
N ALA A 599 -10.36 -16.90 -24.69
CA ALA A 599 -9.08 -16.20 -24.85
C ALA A 599 -8.32 -16.63 -26.11
N ILE A 600 -8.25 -17.94 -26.39
CA ILE A 600 -7.60 -18.47 -27.61
C ILE A 600 -8.35 -18.00 -28.86
N SER A 601 -9.69 -17.99 -28.84
CA SER A 601 -10.50 -17.53 -29.96
C SER A 601 -10.28 -16.04 -30.23
N ALA A 602 -10.24 -15.23 -29.17
CA ALA A 602 -9.91 -13.81 -29.25
C ALA A 602 -8.53 -13.58 -29.87
N ALA A 603 -7.53 -14.37 -29.47
CA ALA A 603 -6.17 -14.29 -30.01
C ALA A 603 -6.12 -14.62 -31.51
N ILE A 604 -6.74 -15.73 -31.92
CA ILE A 604 -6.80 -16.14 -33.34
C ILE A 604 -7.48 -15.07 -34.19
N ALA A 605 -8.61 -14.55 -33.71
CA ALA A 605 -9.37 -13.53 -34.43
C ALA A 605 -8.60 -12.21 -34.54
N THR A 606 -7.90 -11.81 -33.47
CA THR A 606 -7.08 -10.59 -33.45
C THR A 606 -5.91 -10.70 -34.42
N LEU A 607 -5.17 -11.82 -34.43
CA LEU A 607 -4.09 -12.05 -35.41
C LEU A 607 -4.60 -11.94 -36.85
N ALA A 608 -5.80 -12.45 -37.13
CA ALA A 608 -6.43 -12.32 -38.44
C ALA A 608 -6.76 -10.85 -38.78
N GLN A 609 -7.26 -10.08 -37.82
CA GLN A 609 -7.55 -8.65 -37.99
C GLN A 609 -6.28 -7.83 -38.21
N LEU A 610 -5.21 -8.03 -37.43
CA LEU A 610 -3.93 -7.34 -37.58
C LEU A 610 -3.37 -7.53 -38.99
N LYS A 611 -3.40 -8.77 -39.48
CA LYS A 611 -3.02 -9.10 -40.86
C LYS A 611 -3.91 -8.41 -41.91
N GLU A 612 -5.22 -8.30 -41.67
CA GLU A 612 -6.15 -7.63 -42.59
C GLU A 612 -5.86 -6.13 -42.68
N ILE A 613 -5.54 -5.49 -41.54
CA ILE A 613 -5.27 -4.06 -41.48
C ILE A 613 -3.81 -3.70 -41.78
N GLY A 614 -2.95 -4.70 -41.97
CA GLY A 614 -1.55 -4.54 -42.39
C GLY A 614 -0.61 -4.10 -41.28
N ILE A 615 -0.93 -4.43 -40.02
CA ILE A 615 -0.07 -4.15 -38.85
C ILE A 615 0.74 -5.42 -38.56
N ASP A 616 2.06 -5.27 -38.56
CA ASP A 616 3.04 -6.35 -38.34
C ASP A 616 3.52 -6.34 -36.88
N ALA A 617 2.57 -6.44 -35.95
CA ALA A 617 2.82 -6.51 -34.51
C ALA A 617 2.66 -7.94 -34.01
N LYS A 618 3.40 -8.30 -32.95
CA LYS A 618 3.16 -9.54 -32.21
C LYS A 618 1.95 -9.40 -31.29
N LEU A 619 1.41 -10.53 -30.85
CA LEU A 619 0.26 -10.54 -29.95
C LEU A 619 0.69 -10.77 -28.48
N GLY A 620 0.14 -9.95 -27.59
CA GLY A 620 0.08 -10.25 -26.15
C GLY A 620 -1.31 -10.74 -25.74
N ILE A 621 -1.41 -11.60 -24.73
CA ILE A 621 -2.69 -12.06 -24.19
C ILE A 621 -2.71 -11.87 -22.68
N THR A 622 -3.68 -11.09 -22.19
CA THR A 622 -3.87 -10.78 -20.78
C THR A 622 -5.26 -11.24 -20.33
N PRO A 623 -5.43 -12.44 -19.77
CA PRO A 623 -6.63 -12.80 -19.03
C PRO A 623 -6.69 -12.10 -17.66
N MET A 624 -7.89 -12.01 -17.11
CA MET A 624 -8.10 -11.76 -15.68
C MET A 624 -8.18 -13.13 -14.99
N ILE A 625 -7.32 -13.39 -14.00
CA ILE A 625 -7.23 -14.73 -13.38
C ILE A 625 -8.37 -14.97 -12.39
N GLY A 626 -8.83 -16.20 -12.25
CA GLY A 626 -9.93 -16.54 -11.35
C GLY A 626 -11.25 -15.90 -11.78
N ILE A 627 -12.02 -15.37 -10.83
CA ILE A 627 -13.33 -14.77 -11.10
C ILE A 627 -13.13 -13.37 -11.72
N ASN A 628 -13.77 -13.13 -12.86
CA ASN A 628 -13.79 -11.84 -13.56
C ASN A 628 -14.90 -10.91 -13.02
N ASP A 629 -14.97 -9.67 -13.50
CA ASP A 629 -16.03 -8.72 -13.09
C ASP A 629 -17.42 -9.22 -13.51
N VAL A 630 -17.49 -10.00 -14.59
CA VAL A 630 -18.67 -10.79 -14.97
C VAL A 630 -18.66 -12.12 -14.21
N SER A 631 -19.54 -12.27 -13.22
CA SER A 631 -19.51 -13.43 -12.29
C SER A 631 -19.71 -14.83 -12.91
N SER A 632 -20.14 -14.93 -14.17
CA SER A 632 -20.15 -16.21 -14.89
C SER A 632 -18.79 -16.59 -15.47
N GLU A 633 -17.93 -15.60 -15.70
CA GLU A 633 -16.61 -15.75 -16.29
C GLU A 633 -15.61 -16.06 -15.18
N VAL A 634 -15.07 -17.27 -15.24
CA VAL A 634 -14.04 -17.73 -14.30
C VAL A 634 -12.89 -18.31 -15.11
N PHE A 635 -11.76 -17.61 -15.17
CA PHE A 635 -10.53 -18.10 -15.78
C PHE A 635 -9.78 -18.97 -14.78
N THR A 636 -9.92 -20.29 -14.92
CA THR A 636 -9.37 -21.27 -13.98
C THR A 636 -7.88 -21.56 -14.24
N LEU A 637 -7.23 -22.26 -13.31
CA LEU A 637 -5.86 -22.79 -13.52
C LEU A 637 -5.78 -23.73 -14.74
N GLN A 638 -6.87 -24.43 -15.07
CA GLN A 638 -6.91 -25.26 -16.27
C GLN A 638 -6.92 -24.39 -17.53
N ASP A 639 -7.66 -23.27 -17.53
CA ASP A 639 -7.68 -22.31 -18.63
C ASP A 639 -6.30 -21.66 -18.82
N ALA A 640 -5.59 -21.38 -17.72
CA ALA A 640 -4.22 -20.88 -17.76
C ALA A 640 -3.28 -21.85 -18.47
N GLN A 641 -3.35 -23.14 -18.13
CA GLN A 641 -2.54 -24.16 -18.80
C GLN A 641 -2.94 -24.33 -20.28
N GLU A 642 -4.24 -24.29 -20.61
CA GLU A 642 -4.71 -24.38 -22.00
C GLU A 642 -4.22 -23.18 -22.83
N LEU A 643 -4.21 -21.98 -22.25
CA LEU A 643 -3.71 -20.77 -22.90
C LEU A 643 -2.18 -20.80 -23.09
N LEU A 644 -1.43 -21.25 -22.08
CA LEU A 644 0.02 -21.45 -22.16
C LEU A 644 0.37 -22.43 -23.30
N ASP A 645 -0.25 -23.60 -23.32
CA ASP A 645 0.01 -24.63 -24.34
C ASP A 645 -0.25 -24.09 -25.77
N TYR A 646 -1.25 -23.22 -25.93
CA TYR A 646 -1.52 -22.53 -27.20
C TYR A 646 -0.44 -21.50 -27.54
N ALA A 647 -0.04 -20.68 -26.57
CA ALA A 647 0.92 -19.60 -26.74
C ALA A 647 2.33 -20.14 -27.08
N ASP A 648 2.82 -21.14 -26.35
CA ASP A 648 4.11 -21.81 -26.60
C ASP A 648 4.19 -22.38 -28.02
N GLY A 649 3.06 -22.87 -28.54
CA GLY A 649 2.97 -23.44 -29.88
C GLY A 649 2.93 -22.40 -31.00
N ASN A 650 2.89 -21.10 -30.68
CA ASN A 650 2.57 -20.05 -31.64
C ASN A 650 3.62 -18.91 -31.64
N PRO A 651 4.46 -18.80 -32.69
CA PRO A 651 5.52 -17.79 -32.77
C PRO A 651 5.01 -16.36 -32.98
N ASP A 652 3.71 -16.16 -33.19
CA ASP A 652 3.10 -14.84 -33.31
C ASP A 652 2.61 -14.29 -31.96
N ILE A 653 2.66 -15.09 -30.89
CA ILE A 653 2.46 -14.64 -29.51
C ILE A 653 3.82 -14.24 -28.94
N ALA A 654 3.92 -13.02 -28.44
CA ALA A 654 5.12 -12.47 -27.81
C ALA A 654 4.93 -12.21 -26.31
N ARG A 655 3.69 -12.18 -25.80
CA ARG A 655 3.46 -11.90 -24.39
C ARG A 655 2.32 -12.69 -23.81
N LEU A 656 2.55 -13.28 -22.64
CA LEU A 656 1.49 -13.56 -21.69
C LEU A 656 1.57 -12.54 -20.56
N ALA A 657 0.43 -12.10 -20.08
CA ALA A 657 0.32 -11.32 -18.86
C ALA A 657 -0.95 -11.75 -18.13
N MET A 658 -1.26 -11.11 -17.01
CA MET A 658 -2.52 -11.34 -16.33
C MET A 658 -2.91 -10.14 -15.48
N TRP A 659 -4.22 -9.97 -15.29
CA TRP A 659 -4.78 -9.10 -14.27
C TRP A 659 -5.21 -9.94 -13.05
N SER A 660 -4.51 -9.87 -11.91
CA SER A 660 -3.23 -9.20 -11.69
C SER A 660 -2.40 -10.00 -10.68
N LEU A 661 -1.12 -9.67 -10.54
CA LEU A 661 -0.20 -10.40 -9.66
C LEU A 661 -0.64 -10.39 -8.18
N GLY A 662 -1.20 -9.27 -7.71
CA GLY A 662 -1.76 -9.16 -6.36
C GLY A 662 -2.98 -10.07 -6.12
N ARG A 663 -3.63 -10.51 -7.20
CA ARG A 663 -4.77 -11.44 -7.14
C ARG A 663 -4.33 -12.91 -7.12
N ASP A 664 -3.08 -13.23 -7.40
CA ASP A 664 -2.62 -14.61 -7.60
C ASP A 664 -2.43 -15.37 -6.27
N ASN A 665 -3.52 -15.55 -5.52
CA ASN A 665 -3.54 -16.29 -4.27
C ASN A 665 -4.97 -16.73 -3.90
N GLY A 666 -5.07 -17.76 -3.06
CA GLY A 666 -6.33 -18.32 -2.58
C GLY A 666 -6.86 -17.70 -1.27
N SER A 667 -6.43 -16.50 -0.88
CA SER A 667 -6.91 -15.86 0.37
C SER A 667 -8.38 -15.44 0.29
N THR A 668 -8.88 -15.21 -0.92
CA THR A 668 -10.23 -14.77 -1.22
C THR A 668 -10.86 -15.76 -2.21
N VAL A 669 -11.96 -16.40 -1.82
CA VAL A 669 -12.64 -17.44 -2.64
C VAL A 669 -14.11 -17.09 -2.82
N GLY A 670 -14.62 -17.24 -4.05
CA GLY A 670 -16.03 -17.05 -4.40
C GLY A 670 -16.44 -15.60 -4.66
N VAL A 671 -15.53 -14.65 -4.62
CA VAL A 671 -15.77 -13.23 -4.89
C VAL A 671 -14.64 -12.62 -5.71
N VAL A 672 -14.96 -11.60 -6.50
CA VAL A 672 -13.97 -10.76 -7.19
C VAL A 672 -13.27 -9.89 -6.15
N SER A 673 -11.95 -9.82 -6.21
CA SER A 673 -11.15 -9.03 -5.28
C SER A 673 -9.83 -8.60 -5.96
N PRO A 674 -9.29 -7.41 -5.62
CA PRO A 674 -7.93 -7.05 -6.01
C PRO A 674 -6.86 -7.78 -5.18
N LEU A 675 -7.24 -8.44 -4.08
CA LEU A 675 -6.33 -9.13 -3.14
C LEU A 675 -6.34 -10.66 -3.28
N GLY A 676 -7.15 -11.20 -4.18
CA GLY A 676 -7.23 -12.64 -4.44
C GLY A 676 -8.07 -12.95 -5.67
N SER A 677 -7.81 -14.08 -6.31
CA SER A 677 -8.37 -14.43 -7.61
C SER A 677 -9.83 -14.86 -7.51
N GLY A 678 -10.30 -15.22 -6.32
CA GLY A 678 -11.65 -15.76 -6.13
C GLY A 678 -11.74 -17.26 -6.33
N VAL A 679 -10.65 -17.94 -6.70
CA VAL A 679 -10.61 -19.42 -6.85
C VAL A 679 -9.73 -20.07 -5.78
N GLU A 680 -9.97 -21.36 -5.53
CA GLU A 680 -9.08 -22.14 -4.67
C GLU A 680 -7.75 -22.39 -5.39
N GLN A 681 -6.66 -21.88 -4.81
CA GLN A 681 -5.30 -22.02 -5.33
C GLN A 681 -4.28 -21.77 -4.21
N THR A 682 -3.03 -22.15 -4.48
CA THR A 682 -1.86 -21.69 -3.73
C THR A 682 -1.41 -20.30 -4.18
N ALA A 683 -0.58 -19.63 -3.37
CA ALA A 683 -0.01 -18.35 -3.76
C ALA A 683 0.87 -18.52 -5.00
N TYR A 684 0.73 -17.60 -5.95
CA TYR A 684 1.48 -17.54 -7.21
C TYR A 684 1.25 -18.71 -8.18
N GLU A 685 0.16 -19.47 -8.03
CA GLU A 685 -0.08 -20.66 -8.85
C GLU A 685 -0.33 -20.32 -10.33
N PHE A 686 -1.02 -19.21 -10.64
CA PHE A 686 -1.12 -18.76 -12.04
C PHE A 686 0.23 -18.28 -12.59
N SER A 687 1.01 -17.57 -11.78
CA SER A 687 2.36 -17.11 -12.13
C SER A 687 3.30 -18.28 -12.41
N HIS A 688 3.19 -19.37 -11.65
CA HIS A 688 3.98 -20.58 -11.89
C HIS A 688 3.56 -21.33 -13.16
N ILE A 689 2.31 -21.20 -13.60
CA ILE A 689 1.87 -21.71 -14.89
C ILE A 689 2.44 -20.82 -16.00
N PHE A 690 2.06 -19.54 -16.02
CA PHE A 690 2.44 -18.62 -17.10
C PHE A 690 3.93 -18.30 -17.16
N GLY A 691 4.67 -18.40 -16.05
CA GLY A 691 6.12 -18.24 -16.03
C GLY A 691 6.91 -19.36 -16.72
N ASN A 692 6.22 -20.36 -17.31
CA ASN A 692 6.85 -21.32 -18.23
C ASN A 692 6.80 -20.90 -19.70
N PHE A 693 6.08 -19.82 -20.03
CA PHE A 693 6.13 -19.13 -21.33
C PHE A 693 7.45 -18.38 -21.45
#